data_AF-A0A292RDG9-F1
#
_entry.id   AF-A0A292RDG9-F1
#
_cell.length_a   1.000
_cell.length_b   1.000
_cell.length_c   1.000
_cell.angle_alpha   90.00
_cell.angle_beta   90.00
_cell.angle_gamma   90.00
#
_symmetry.space_group_name_H-M   'P 1'
#
loop_
_entity.id
_entity.type
_entity.pdbx_description
1 polymer ?
#
loop_
_entity_poly.entity_id
_entity_poly.type
_entity_poly.pdbx_seq_one_letter_code
_entity_poly.pdbx_strand_id
1 'polypeptide(L)'
;MLQEATRAINSAFNNSFVKKLSLYLHDCVREEVKSSTFRNLKSDKDNKWIFLKDDDKLFTSDIEYLKLDGSDSKITELMIQSELNQKEKYLIYGYMFLVGGNPKSRKKSEFLTPLLYMPCRLERNGVNINCMLTDEFLSLNTGALASLIKKTGDEEETESFLEGLLDVVPTLPITEEKMEIFLTTLKSVIPDINIVLDHSDDIDEDNISKETSSKSDDNSDNDDESDEYTAVKHTKVERVTLTNQCAIILTKRPSVTAGVLHELTQIAEKPSGVYRETVLNVINEEYIQSKSVQIPQKTNEHFNPITPLALSDSQASVIENIETSKLVSVYGPPGTGKSQTIVNLVAHLIANGKTVLVASRMDKAVDVVADRLNELGAPYLALRAGRLNYQKQLSYQLQDLLSNKVDLDEDVESNVLVDVSDMDDLLDSIRDLENKAEKIIKLEKEWTEVKQEAAEKKKMSGASEFIRSKLSRETIESVKAISEDMEKNLKKSGFFASVNNYTSVNKLKKLLGLGDFTPTQANILKLNDELELADIICKAKDIEAEIQDLGNVHVITEKIRTLKKKQNKLVKNILINKRRNALKGLMRDQTKRQRLYVHSKSLVERKKSLQNRLLEAEDFKPLLEAFPCWCVTTYAVSGSLPMKPGLFDVAIIDEASQCDIASCFPILYRAKKAVIVGDDKQLPHLSFLESAKEQSFMSKYEVADRYQLMWRFRTNSMFDIANYYSMKPVLLDEHFRSLPPIINFSNKEFYGNRIRVMKKDDPNEKVLEIVEVPDGKVDADATRNLPEIEALVKRLHEIIVDNERENPDNPVSIGIISPFRAQVEQLKISVSKVISDYMMEKHQIEIGTAHTFQGDERDIILISWAFANNSFPQSITFLQKPNLFNVAITRAKKQMINFVSRDCSELPEGLFRSYVSYIKEYEEKHEKIVNHELDENTYKNSFEREVAETLRTLGYEVRAGVDLGGVSADLVVNNKFVIECDGVADNTKTSMKNMKKQAIIERCGFKVCRFSYREWLVSSEACVNRITNYL
;
A
#
# COMPACT_ATOMS: atom_id res chain seq x y z
N MET A 1 -8.24 -51.67 -8.31
CA MET A 1 -8.66 -50.67 -9.32
C MET A 1 -9.90 -49.87 -8.94
N LEU A 2 -11.14 -50.37 -8.97
CA LEU A 2 -12.33 -49.56 -8.60
C LEU A 2 -12.28 -49.05 -7.14
N GLN A 3 -11.95 -49.91 -6.18
CA GLN A 3 -11.77 -49.50 -4.78
C GLN A 3 -10.56 -48.57 -4.55
N GLU A 4 -9.50 -48.71 -5.34
CA GLU A 4 -8.34 -47.80 -5.29
C GLU A 4 -8.67 -46.45 -5.92
N ALA A 5 -9.45 -46.42 -7.00
CA ALA A 5 -9.98 -45.20 -7.59
C ALA A 5 -10.94 -44.51 -6.61
N THR A 6 -11.84 -45.23 -5.95
CA THR A 6 -12.73 -44.67 -4.91
C THR A 6 -11.94 -44.16 -3.71
N ARG A 7 -10.89 -44.86 -3.26
CA ARG A 7 -9.98 -44.38 -2.21
C ARG A 7 -9.19 -43.14 -2.63
N ALA A 8 -8.67 -43.11 -3.85
CA ALA A 8 -7.94 -41.96 -4.40
C ALA A 8 -8.85 -40.74 -4.60
N ILE A 9 -10.09 -40.95 -5.07
CA ILE A 9 -11.13 -39.92 -5.18
C ILE A 9 -11.49 -39.41 -3.79
N ASN A 10 -11.80 -40.29 -2.83
CA ASN A 10 -12.14 -39.88 -1.46
C ASN A 10 -10.96 -39.16 -0.78
N SER A 11 -9.72 -39.59 -1.00
CA SER A 11 -8.52 -38.87 -0.53
C SER A 11 -8.39 -37.48 -1.17
N ALA A 12 -8.64 -37.37 -2.48
CA ALA A 12 -8.57 -36.10 -3.21
C ALA A 12 -9.67 -35.09 -2.82
N PHE A 13 -10.81 -35.55 -2.31
CA PHE A 13 -11.94 -34.73 -1.84
C PHE A 13 -11.96 -34.45 -0.33
N ASN A 14 -11.41 -35.35 0.50
CA ASN A 14 -11.50 -35.23 1.97
C ASN A 14 -10.24 -34.70 2.65
N ASN A 15 -9.06 -34.77 2.01
CA ASN A 15 -7.79 -34.30 2.60
C ASN A 15 -7.29 -32.94 2.06
N SER A 16 -8.14 -32.16 1.38
CA SER A 16 -7.72 -30.84 0.90
C SER A 16 -7.74 -29.81 2.03
N PHE A 17 -6.59 -29.16 2.26
CA PHE A 17 -6.50 -28.06 3.21
C PHE A 17 -7.31 -26.84 2.78
N VAL A 18 -7.36 -26.56 1.47
CA VAL A 18 -8.21 -25.50 0.90
C VAL A 18 -9.69 -25.70 1.24
N LYS A 19 -10.17 -26.96 1.26
CA LYS A 19 -11.53 -27.29 1.70
C LYS A 19 -11.75 -26.95 3.18
N LYS A 20 -10.84 -27.38 4.06
CA LYS A 20 -10.89 -27.08 5.50
C LYS A 20 -10.93 -25.58 5.76
N LEU A 21 -10.02 -24.83 5.11
CA LEU A 21 -9.97 -23.38 5.19
C LEU A 21 -11.22 -22.69 4.65
N SER A 22 -11.76 -23.15 3.51
CA SER A 22 -12.96 -22.56 2.93
C SER A 22 -14.17 -22.66 3.87
N LEU A 23 -14.34 -23.81 4.53
CA LEU A 23 -15.43 -24.02 5.50
C LEU A 23 -15.21 -23.25 6.80
N TYR A 24 -13.96 -23.18 7.27
CA TYR A 24 -13.57 -22.33 8.40
C TYR A 24 -13.89 -20.86 8.14
N LEU A 25 -13.40 -20.30 7.02
CA LEU A 25 -13.63 -18.91 6.62
C LEU A 25 -15.12 -18.64 6.39
N HIS A 26 -15.86 -19.61 5.86
CA HIS A 26 -17.31 -19.53 5.72
C HIS A 26 -18.00 -19.32 7.07
N ASP A 27 -17.66 -20.11 8.08
CA ASP A 27 -18.27 -20.00 9.41
C ASP A 27 -17.85 -18.71 10.12
N CYS A 28 -16.61 -18.26 9.96
CA CYS A 28 -16.13 -16.95 10.45
C CYS A 28 -16.98 -15.79 9.88
N VAL A 29 -17.10 -15.69 8.56
CA VAL A 29 -17.90 -14.64 7.90
C VAL A 29 -19.37 -14.77 8.27
N ARG A 30 -19.90 -15.99 8.32
CA ARG A 30 -21.30 -16.23 8.68
C ARG A 30 -21.59 -15.68 10.08
N GLU A 31 -20.67 -15.88 11.02
CA GLU A 31 -20.83 -15.43 12.40
C GLU A 31 -20.70 -13.91 12.54
N GLU A 32 -19.71 -13.31 11.90
CA GLU A 32 -19.52 -11.85 11.85
C GLU A 32 -20.72 -11.12 11.22
N VAL A 33 -21.38 -11.75 10.26
CA VAL A 33 -22.54 -11.14 9.61
C VAL A 33 -23.79 -11.26 10.48
N LYS A 34 -23.92 -12.33 11.28
CA LYS A 34 -24.99 -12.42 12.28
C LYS A 34 -24.88 -11.28 13.31
N SER A 35 -23.68 -10.98 13.80
CA SER A 35 -23.48 -9.93 14.81
C SER A 35 -23.73 -8.51 14.30
N SER A 36 -23.53 -8.25 13.01
CA SER A 36 -23.65 -6.92 12.41
C SER A 36 -25.06 -6.52 11.92
N THR A 37 -25.98 -7.47 11.72
CA THR A 37 -27.32 -7.19 11.16
C THR A 37 -28.40 -6.84 12.18
N PHE A 38 -28.18 -7.17 13.44
CA PHE A 38 -29.20 -7.12 14.47
C PHE A 38 -29.19 -5.79 15.23
N ARG A 39 -29.60 -4.69 14.56
CA ARG A 39 -29.43 -3.31 15.08
C ARG A 39 -30.51 -2.82 16.05
N ASN A 40 -31.78 -3.12 15.78
CA ASN A 40 -32.91 -2.75 16.64
C ASN A 40 -34.09 -3.69 16.37
N LEU A 41 -34.61 -4.36 17.38
CA LEU A 41 -35.74 -5.29 17.27
C LEU A 41 -36.99 -4.61 16.69
N LYS A 42 -37.31 -3.40 17.14
CA LYS A 42 -38.50 -2.65 16.70
C LYS A 42 -38.42 -2.18 15.24
N SER A 43 -37.25 -2.28 14.60
CA SER A 43 -37.06 -1.80 13.22
C SER A 43 -37.50 -2.79 12.12
N ASP A 44 -37.54 -4.09 12.42
CA ASP A 44 -38.00 -5.13 11.49
C ASP A 44 -39.22 -5.85 12.08
N LYS A 45 -40.34 -5.85 11.34
CA LYS A 45 -41.60 -6.48 11.75
C LYS A 45 -41.50 -8.00 11.84
N ASP A 46 -40.50 -8.59 11.17
CA ASP A 46 -40.27 -10.03 11.18
C ASP A 46 -39.60 -10.56 12.44
N ASN A 47 -39.02 -9.67 13.25
CA ASN A 47 -38.46 -10.01 14.55
C ASN A 47 -39.59 -10.28 15.52
N LYS A 48 -39.55 -11.41 16.23
CA LYS A 48 -40.47 -11.75 17.32
C LYS A 48 -39.69 -11.93 18.60
N TRP A 49 -40.19 -11.45 19.73
CA TRP A 49 -39.52 -11.62 21.02
C TRP A 49 -40.49 -11.82 22.18
N ILE A 50 -40.00 -12.51 23.22
CA ILE A 50 -40.67 -12.67 24.50
C ILE A 50 -39.68 -12.41 25.64
N PHE A 51 -40.01 -11.48 26.53
CA PHE A 51 -39.22 -11.24 27.74
C PHE A 51 -39.48 -12.32 28.79
N LEU A 52 -38.44 -12.67 29.54
CA LEU A 52 -38.50 -13.66 30.63
C LEU A 52 -38.66 -12.93 31.96
N LYS A 53 -39.50 -13.48 32.84
CA LYS A 53 -39.85 -12.86 34.14
C LYS A 53 -38.86 -13.13 35.26
N ASP A 54 -37.99 -14.12 35.09
CA ASP A 54 -36.96 -14.49 36.05
C ASP A 54 -35.59 -13.94 35.62
N ASP A 55 -34.72 -13.66 36.59
CA ASP A 55 -33.32 -13.30 36.36
C ASP A 55 -32.60 -14.34 35.49
N ASP A 56 -31.63 -13.88 34.71
CA ASP A 56 -30.83 -14.77 33.87
C ASP A 56 -30.17 -15.86 34.73
N LYS A 57 -30.48 -17.11 34.43
CA LYS A 57 -29.77 -18.28 34.98
C LYS A 57 -28.94 -19.00 33.94
N LEU A 58 -29.16 -18.74 32.64
CA LEU A 58 -28.49 -19.47 31.56
C LEU A 58 -27.05 -19.00 31.33
N PHE A 59 -26.75 -17.71 31.53
CA PHE A 59 -25.40 -17.17 31.41
C PHE A 59 -24.71 -17.01 32.77
N THR A 60 -25.46 -16.78 33.84
CA THR A 60 -24.89 -16.59 35.20
C THR A 60 -24.68 -17.89 35.98
N SER A 61 -25.46 -18.93 35.69
CA SER A 61 -25.41 -20.23 36.37
C SER A 61 -25.04 -21.33 35.38
N ASP A 62 -24.26 -22.32 35.81
CA ASP A 62 -23.78 -23.43 34.97
C ASP A 62 -24.89 -24.49 34.78
N ILE A 63 -26.04 -24.07 34.24
CA ILE A 63 -27.22 -24.93 34.01
C ILE A 63 -27.33 -25.29 32.52
N GLU A 64 -27.70 -26.55 32.21
CA GLU A 64 -27.79 -27.04 30.83
C GLU A 64 -28.97 -26.46 30.04
N TYR A 65 -30.08 -26.13 30.71
CA TYR A 65 -31.28 -25.57 30.08
C TYR A 65 -32.13 -24.76 31.05
N LEU A 66 -32.81 -23.74 30.53
CA LEU A 66 -33.86 -23.04 31.24
C LEU A 66 -35.20 -23.70 30.96
N LYS A 67 -35.92 -24.02 32.04
CA LYS A 67 -37.25 -24.64 31.95
C LYS A 67 -38.33 -23.56 31.86
N LEU A 68 -39.00 -23.50 30.72
CA LEU A 68 -40.08 -22.55 30.44
C LEU A 68 -41.44 -23.22 30.53
N ASP A 69 -42.46 -22.43 30.89
CA ASP A 69 -43.84 -22.89 30.94
C ASP A 69 -44.38 -23.16 29.53
N GLY A 70 -44.59 -24.44 29.20
CA GLY A 70 -45.10 -24.85 27.89
C GLY A 70 -46.61 -24.68 27.73
N SER A 71 -47.30 -24.15 28.75
CA SER A 71 -48.67 -23.65 28.63
C SER A 71 -48.73 -22.22 28.07
N ASP A 72 -47.60 -21.51 28.02
CA ASP A 72 -47.52 -20.20 27.37
C ASP A 72 -47.66 -20.35 25.84
N SER A 73 -48.80 -19.90 25.34
CA SER A 73 -49.12 -19.88 23.91
C SER A 73 -48.07 -19.15 23.07
N LYS A 74 -47.44 -18.10 23.60
CA LYS A 74 -46.45 -17.28 22.88
C LYS A 74 -45.11 -18.01 22.70
N ILE A 75 -44.64 -18.72 23.73
CA ILE A 75 -43.40 -19.52 23.67
C ILE A 75 -43.59 -20.69 22.71
N THR A 76 -44.77 -21.33 22.77
CA THR A 76 -45.12 -22.42 21.85
C THR A 76 -45.16 -21.95 20.40
N GLU A 77 -45.72 -20.77 20.13
CA GLU A 77 -45.75 -20.17 18.79
C GLU A 77 -44.35 -19.86 18.27
N LEU A 78 -43.48 -19.25 19.08
CA LEU A 78 -42.08 -18.99 18.74
C LEU A 78 -41.31 -20.27 18.36
N MET A 79 -41.51 -21.35 19.12
CA MET A 79 -40.92 -22.66 18.84
C MET A 79 -41.36 -23.18 17.46
N ILE A 80 -42.66 -23.16 17.16
CA ILE A 80 -43.21 -23.63 15.88
C ILE A 80 -42.73 -22.75 14.71
N GLN A 81 -42.73 -21.43 14.85
CA GLN A 81 -42.27 -20.51 13.81
C GLN A 81 -40.78 -20.69 13.51
N SER A 82 -39.97 -21.00 14.52
CA SER A 82 -38.56 -21.34 14.36
C SER A 82 -38.38 -22.63 13.56
N GLU A 83 -39.17 -23.67 13.84
CA GLU A 83 -39.11 -24.95 13.13
C GLU A 83 -39.56 -24.87 11.66
N LEU A 84 -40.61 -24.09 11.37
CA LEU A 84 -41.11 -23.95 10.00
C LEU A 84 -40.15 -23.13 9.10
N ASN A 85 -39.43 -22.16 9.67
CA ASN A 85 -38.61 -21.20 8.93
C ASN A 85 -37.10 -21.34 9.18
N GLN A 86 -36.60 -22.54 9.49
CA GLN A 86 -35.19 -22.77 9.86
C GLN A 86 -34.15 -22.27 8.84
N LYS A 87 -34.54 -22.12 7.57
CA LYS A 87 -33.67 -21.57 6.51
C LYS A 87 -33.54 -20.05 6.57
N GLU A 88 -34.57 -19.35 7.05
CA GLU A 88 -34.70 -17.88 6.95
C GLU A 88 -34.62 -17.19 8.33
N LYS A 89 -35.05 -17.86 9.40
CA LYS A 89 -35.07 -17.35 10.77
C LYS A 89 -34.30 -18.27 11.73
N TYR A 90 -33.90 -17.73 12.88
CA TYR A 90 -33.27 -18.50 13.96
C TYR A 90 -33.59 -17.87 15.32
N LEU A 91 -33.50 -18.68 16.37
CA LEU A 91 -33.73 -18.26 17.75
C LEU A 91 -32.43 -17.86 18.44
N ILE A 92 -32.49 -16.78 19.22
CA ILE A 92 -31.44 -16.34 20.13
C ILE A 92 -32.04 -16.10 21.51
N TYR A 93 -31.23 -16.36 22.52
CA TYR A 93 -31.42 -15.93 23.89
C TYR A 93 -30.62 -14.63 24.07
N GLY A 94 -31.31 -13.52 24.30
CA GLY A 94 -30.73 -12.20 24.51
C GLY A 94 -30.66 -11.86 26.00
N TYR A 95 -29.60 -11.17 26.40
CA TYR A 95 -29.32 -10.72 27.75
C TYR A 95 -28.79 -9.28 27.73
N MET A 96 -29.21 -8.50 28.74
CA MET A 96 -28.99 -7.06 28.92
C MET A 96 -29.49 -6.21 27.74
N PHE A 97 -30.53 -5.41 27.91
CA PHE A 97 -31.19 -4.72 26.79
C PHE A 97 -30.84 -3.25 26.70
N LEU A 98 -30.53 -2.79 25.49
CA LEU A 98 -30.41 -1.37 25.18
C LEU A 98 -31.81 -0.83 24.86
N VAL A 99 -32.26 0.12 25.67
CA VAL A 99 -33.61 0.66 25.74
C VAL A 99 -33.60 2.19 25.72
N GLY A 100 -34.46 2.85 24.93
CA GLY A 100 -34.70 4.30 25.09
C GLY A 100 -34.99 5.09 23.81
N GLY A 101 -35.26 6.39 23.95
CA GLY A 101 -35.63 7.29 22.87
C GLY A 101 -34.46 7.98 22.16
N ASN A 102 -34.50 8.07 20.83
CA ASN A 102 -33.53 8.84 20.04
C ASN A 102 -33.74 10.37 20.19
N PRO A 103 -32.80 11.14 20.78
CA PRO A 103 -33.04 12.54 21.15
C PRO A 103 -33.15 13.53 19.97
N LYS A 104 -32.89 13.14 18.71
CA LYS A 104 -32.90 14.06 17.54
C LYS A 104 -33.65 13.56 16.28
N SER A 105 -34.39 12.46 16.34
CA SER A 105 -35.19 12.01 15.18
C SER A 105 -36.61 12.58 15.22
N ARG A 106 -37.05 13.23 14.13
CA ARG A 106 -38.46 13.72 13.96
C ARG A 106 -39.50 12.58 14.05
N LYS A 107 -39.09 11.32 13.86
CA LYS A 107 -39.86 10.13 14.24
C LYS A 107 -39.22 9.52 15.49
N LYS A 108 -39.94 9.53 16.62
CA LYS A 108 -39.56 8.83 17.86
C LYS A 108 -39.27 7.36 17.54
N SER A 109 -38.00 7.00 17.36
CA SER A 109 -37.57 5.61 17.23
C SER A 109 -37.09 5.17 18.60
N GLU A 110 -37.84 4.27 19.23
CA GLU A 110 -37.42 3.59 20.45
C GLU A 110 -36.41 2.49 20.08
N PHE A 111 -35.27 2.51 20.76
CA PHE A 111 -34.25 1.47 20.66
C PHE A 111 -34.65 0.32 21.58
N LEU A 112 -34.67 -0.91 21.06
CA LEU A 112 -34.91 -2.13 21.84
C LEU A 112 -34.09 -3.27 21.23
N THR A 113 -33.03 -3.73 21.90
CA THR A 113 -32.21 -4.84 21.39
C THR A 113 -31.30 -5.37 22.51
N PRO A 114 -31.05 -6.69 22.62
CA PRO A 114 -30.08 -7.21 23.56
C PRO A 114 -28.67 -6.79 23.17
N LEU A 115 -27.84 -6.53 24.18
CA LEU A 115 -26.42 -6.25 24.09
C LEU A 115 -25.64 -7.55 23.95
N LEU A 116 -26.00 -8.56 24.73
CA LEU A 116 -25.36 -9.88 24.73
C LEU A 116 -26.37 -10.92 24.25
N TYR A 117 -25.97 -11.90 23.45
CA TYR A 117 -26.90 -12.93 23.00
C TYR A 117 -26.21 -14.23 22.61
N MET A 118 -26.95 -15.34 22.62
CA MET A 118 -26.48 -16.64 22.12
C MET A 118 -27.59 -17.35 21.34
N PRO A 119 -27.27 -18.08 20.26
CA PRO A 119 -28.23 -18.94 19.60
C PRO A 119 -28.80 -19.99 20.57
N CYS A 120 -30.12 -20.14 20.59
CA CYS A 120 -30.78 -21.12 21.44
C CYS A 120 -31.74 -22.01 20.65
N ARG A 121 -32.11 -23.13 21.25
CA ARG A 121 -33.14 -24.04 20.74
C ARG A 121 -34.20 -24.23 21.81
N LEU A 122 -35.44 -24.28 21.36
CA LEU A 122 -36.59 -24.66 22.17
C LEU A 122 -36.94 -26.12 21.85
N GLU A 123 -36.99 -26.97 22.87
CA GLU A 123 -37.45 -28.35 22.75
C GLU A 123 -38.56 -28.64 23.75
N ARG A 124 -39.66 -29.23 23.28
CA ARG A 124 -40.78 -29.58 24.16
C ARG A 124 -40.45 -30.82 24.99
N ASN A 125 -40.58 -30.70 26.31
CA ASN A 125 -40.40 -31.79 27.26
C ASN A 125 -41.62 -31.90 28.19
N GLY A 126 -42.60 -32.70 27.78
CA GLY A 126 -43.89 -32.84 28.46
C GLY A 126 -44.71 -31.56 28.45
N VAL A 127 -45.02 -31.03 29.64
CA VAL A 127 -45.78 -29.78 29.84
C VAL A 127 -44.89 -28.53 29.72
N ASN A 128 -43.56 -28.70 29.69
CA ASN A 128 -42.60 -27.59 29.66
C ASN A 128 -41.88 -27.50 28.31
N ILE A 129 -41.25 -26.37 28.06
CA ILE A 129 -40.35 -26.14 26.93
C ILE A 129 -38.96 -25.86 27.50
N ASN A 130 -37.96 -26.62 27.08
CA ASN A 130 -36.57 -26.43 27.46
C ASN A 130 -35.91 -25.45 26.49
N CYS A 131 -35.38 -24.35 27.00
CA CYS A 131 -34.49 -23.46 26.25
C CYS A 131 -33.04 -23.86 26.51
N MET A 132 -32.36 -24.32 25.47
CA MET A 132 -30.97 -24.75 25.49
C MET A 132 -30.13 -23.81 24.64
N LEU A 133 -28.98 -23.40 25.17
CA LEU A 133 -27.97 -22.72 24.36
C LEU A 133 -27.40 -23.73 23.36
N THR A 134 -27.13 -23.26 22.14
CA THR A 134 -26.57 -24.11 21.07
C THR A 134 -25.14 -23.76 20.73
N ASP A 135 -24.56 -22.83 21.50
CA ASP A 135 -23.19 -22.35 21.39
C ASP A 135 -22.58 -22.31 22.80
N GLU A 136 -21.26 -22.17 22.89
CA GLU A 136 -20.51 -22.08 24.16
C GLU A 136 -20.02 -20.66 24.45
N PHE A 137 -20.08 -19.77 23.45
CA PHE A 137 -19.55 -18.41 23.53
C PHE A 137 -20.63 -17.35 23.38
N LEU A 138 -20.61 -16.38 24.31
CA LEU A 138 -21.53 -15.25 24.36
C LEU A 138 -21.23 -14.26 23.25
N SER A 139 -22.26 -13.87 22.49
CA SER A 139 -22.12 -12.93 21.38
C SER A 139 -22.35 -11.49 21.80
N LEU A 140 -21.51 -10.55 21.36
CA LEU A 140 -21.77 -9.12 21.48
C LEU A 140 -22.59 -8.59 20.30
N ASN A 141 -23.63 -7.80 20.57
CA ASN A 141 -24.41 -7.11 19.54
C ASN A 141 -23.69 -5.86 19.01
N THR A 142 -22.66 -6.10 18.22
CA THR A 142 -21.87 -5.05 17.58
C THR A 142 -22.70 -4.21 16.60
N GLY A 143 -23.73 -4.77 15.96
CA GLY A 143 -24.65 -4.02 15.11
C GLY A 143 -25.43 -2.94 15.86
N ALA A 144 -25.94 -3.26 17.05
CA ALA A 144 -26.62 -2.29 17.91
C ALA A 144 -25.67 -1.21 18.41
N LEU A 145 -24.51 -1.61 18.94
CA LEU A 145 -23.49 -0.66 19.41
C LEU A 145 -22.98 0.23 18.28
N ALA A 146 -22.71 -0.34 17.12
CA ALA A 146 -22.36 0.41 15.92
C ALA A 146 -23.44 1.43 15.59
N SER A 147 -24.73 1.09 15.67
CA SER A 147 -25.79 2.08 15.39
C SER A 147 -25.87 3.23 16.41
N LEU A 148 -25.46 2.98 17.66
CA LEU A 148 -25.32 4.01 18.68
C LEU A 148 -24.11 4.91 18.40
N ILE A 149 -23.00 4.32 17.91
CA ILE A 149 -21.77 5.03 17.55
C ILE A 149 -21.92 5.80 16.22
N LYS A 150 -22.41 5.15 15.16
CA LYS A 150 -22.44 5.54 13.73
C LYS A 150 -23.24 6.82 13.40
N LYS A 151 -23.97 7.40 14.36
CA LYS A 151 -24.54 8.76 14.22
C LYS A 151 -23.49 9.87 14.07
N THR A 152 -22.21 9.53 14.12
CA THR A 152 -21.08 10.45 14.14
C THR A 152 -20.21 10.39 12.87
N GLY A 153 -20.56 9.56 11.86
CA GLY A 153 -20.14 9.79 10.46
C GLY A 153 -19.08 8.88 9.81
N ASP A 154 -18.45 7.93 10.51
CA ASP A 154 -17.37 7.10 9.93
C ASP A 154 -17.54 5.61 10.32
N GLU A 155 -17.63 4.76 9.29
CA GLU A 155 -17.84 3.31 9.41
C GLU A 155 -16.61 2.62 9.98
N GLU A 156 -15.42 2.91 9.45
CA GLU A 156 -14.15 2.25 9.80
C GLU A 156 -13.72 2.59 11.25
N GLU A 157 -13.98 3.81 11.71
CA GLU A 157 -13.73 4.23 13.10
C GLU A 157 -14.60 3.49 14.11
N THR A 158 -15.86 3.25 13.76
CA THR A 158 -16.81 2.54 14.62
C THR A 158 -16.32 1.11 14.86
N GLU A 159 -15.61 0.53 13.88
CA GLU A 159 -15.12 -0.83 13.98
C GLU A 159 -13.94 -0.96 14.96
N SER A 160 -13.03 0.01 15.02
CA SER A 160 -11.86 -0.07 15.93
C SER A 160 -12.24 0.05 17.42
N PHE A 161 -13.25 0.85 17.76
CA PHE A 161 -13.72 0.95 19.16
C PHE A 161 -14.39 -0.33 19.66
N LEU A 162 -15.15 -0.98 18.77
CA LEU A 162 -15.81 -2.24 19.08
C LEU A 162 -14.81 -3.39 19.26
N GLU A 163 -13.66 -3.35 18.58
CA GLU A 163 -12.58 -4.33 18.76
C GLU A 163 -12.09 -4.40 20.22
N GLY A 164 -11.82 -3.26 20.85
CA GLY A 164 -11.37 -3.22 22.25
C GLY A 164 -12.45 -3.69 23.24
N LEU A 165 -13.72 -3.53 22.89
CA LEU A 165 -14.85 -4.03 23.68
C LEU A 165 -15.05 -5.55 23.50
N LEU A 166 -14.73 -6.11 22.32
CA LEU A 166 -14.82 -7.55 22.06
C LEU A 166 -13.83 -8.37 22.91
N ASP A 167 -12.66 -7.80 23.24
CA ASP A 167 -11.65 -8.48 24.07
C ASP A 167 -12.07 -8.66 25.53
N VAL A 168 -13.05 -7.88 26.00
CA VAL A 168 -13.53 -7.90 27.38
C VAL A 168 -14.94 -8.49 27.51
N VAL A 169 -15.48 -9.11 26.45
CA VAL A 169 -16.77 -9.80 26.51
C VAL A 169 -16.66 -10.96 27.54
N PRO A 170 -17.59 -11.04 28.51
CA PRO A 170 -17.50 -12.00 29.60
C PRO A 170 -17.66 -13.44 29.09
N THR A 171 -16.83 -14.34 29.62
CA THR A 171 -16.93 -15.78 29.38
C THR A 171 -17.91 -16.44 30.34
N LEU A 172 -18.64 -17.46 29.87
CA LEU A 172 -19.57 -18.23 30.70
C LEU A 172 -18.84 -19.11 31.74
N PRO A 173 -19.42 -19.32 32.94
CA PRO A 173 -20.51 -18.53 33.51
C PRO A 173 -20.04 -17.09 33.80
N ILE A 174 -20.95 -16.15 33.61
CA ILE A 174 -20.73 -14.73 33.83
C ILE A 174 -20.62 -14.47 35.34
N THR A 175 -19.45 -14.03 35.79
CA THR A 175 -19.22 -13.61 37.18
C THR A 175 -19.35 -12.09 37.33
N GLU A 176 -19.62 -11.61 38.55
CA GLU A 176 -19.71 -10.16 38.85
C GLU A 176 -18.44 -9.40 38.43
N GLU A 177 -17.26 -9.96 38.73
CA GLU A 177 -15.95 -9.36 38.37
C GLU A 177 -15.80 -9.19 36.84
N LYS A 178 -16.14 -10.23 36.06
CA LYS A 178 -16.08 -10.16 34.59
C LYS A 178 -17.06 -9.15 34.02
N MET A 179 -18.24 -9.03 34.62
CA MET A 179 -19.25 -8.04 34.22
C MET A 179 -18.82 -6.61 34.51
N GLU A 180 -18.20 -6.37 35.66
CA GLU A 180 -17.74 -5.03 36.02
C GLU A 180 -16.67 -4.51 35.05
N ILE A 181 -15.72 -5.37 34.65
CA ILE A 181 -14.70 -5.05 33.62
C ILE A 181 -15.37 -4.72 32.29
N PHE A 182 -16.32 -5.55 31.85
CA PHE A 182 -17.04 -5.35 30.60
C PHE A 182 -17.83 -4.04 30.58
N LEU A 183 -18.61 -3.75 31.64
CA LEU A 183 -19.42 -2.54 31.74
C LEU A 183 -18.57 -1.26 31.85
N THR A 184 -17.45 -1.32 32.59
CA THR A 184 -16.50 -0.20 32.67
C THR A 184 -15.93 0.13 31.29
N THR A 185 -15.58 -0.90 30.52
CA THR A 185 -15.07 -0.73 29.15
C THR A 185 -16.15 -0.22 28.21
N LEU A 186 -17.38 -0.75 28.30
CA LEU A 186 -18.53 -0.28 27.52
C LEU A 186 -18.80 1.22 27.78
N LYS A 187 -18.77 1.64 29.04
CA LYS A 187 -18.97 3.05 29.44
C LYS A 187 -17.84 3.95 28.96
N SER A 188 -16.61 3.45 28.89
CA SER A 188 -15.49 4.17 28.27
C SER A 188 -15.65 4.34 26.76
N VAL A 189 -16.22 3.34 26.08
CA VAL A 189 -16.41 3.37 24.61
C VAL A 189 -17.64 4.18 24.21
N ILE A 190 -18.73 4.10 24.98
CA ILE A 190 -19.97 4.83 24.74
C ILE A 190 -20.41 5.55 26.04
N PRO A 191 -19.84 6.73 26.34
CA PRO A 191 -20.11 7.47 27.59
C PRO A 191 -21.59 7.83 27.79
N ASP A 192 -22.33 7.98 26.69
CA ASP A 192 -23.73 8.39 26.69
C ASP A 192 -24.72 7.30 27.15
N ILE A 193 -24.29 6.02 27.22
CA ILE A 193 -25.16 4.92 27.69
C ILE A 193 -25.35 5.02 29.19
N ASN A 194 -26.59 5.17 29.64
CA ASN A 194 -26.91 5.04 31.06
C ASN A 194 -26.97 3.55 31.43
N ILE A 195 -26.41 3.14 32.57
CA ILE A 195 -26.42 1.74 33.01
C ILE A 195 -27.31 1.66 34.25
N VAL A 196 -28.42 0.92 34.14
CA VAL A 196 -29.45 0.76 35.18
C VAL A 196 -29.69 -0.74 35.33
N LEU A 197 -29.15 -1.33 36.39
CA LEU A 197 -29.18 -2.78 36.61
C LEU A 197 -30.28 -3.23 37.59
N ASP A 198 -31.06 -2.29 38.12
CA ASP A 198 -32.27 -2.54 38.89
C ASP A 198 -33.51 -2.67 37.99
N HIS A 199 -34.47 -3.52 38.37
CA HIS A 199 -35.70 -3.79 37.60
C HIS A 199 -36.71 -2.62 37.53
N SER A 200 -36.27 -1.39 37.84
CA SER A 200 -37.16 -0.22 37.94
C SER A 200 -37.60 0.32 36.57
N ASP A 201 -36.83 0.06 35.51
CA ASP A 201 -37.06 0.52 34.13
C ASP A 201 -37.26 -0.65 33.12
N ASP A 202 -37.63 -1.84 33.60
CA ASP A 202 -37.89 -3.02 32.77
C ASP A 202 -39.09 -2.81 31.83
N ILE A 203 -38.94 -3.19 30.55
CA ILE A 203 -40.03 -3.16 29.56
C ILE A 203 -40.79 -4.48 29.52
N ASP A 204 -42.12 -4.42 29.52
CA ASP A 204 -43.06 -5.55 29.47
C ASP A 204 -43.84 -5.67 28.13
N GLU A 205 -43.23 -5.27 27.00
CA GLU A 205 -43.86 -5.29 25.66
C GLU A 205 -43.38 -6.46 24.76
N ASP A 206 -44.10 -7.58 24.76
CA ASP A 206 -43.94 -8.66 23.77
C ASP A 206 -44.65 -8.34 22.43
N ASN A 207 -44.19 -8.91 21.30
CA ASN A 207 -44.76 -8.61 19.97
C ASN A 207 -45.27 -9.83 19.16
N ILE A 208 -45.43 -10.98 19.82
CA ILE A 208 -45.78 -12.26 19.17
C ILE A 208 -47.24 -12.26 18.65
N SER A 209 -48.16 -11.51 19.28
CA SER A 209 -49.61 -11.63 19.09
C SER A 209 -50.26 -10.82 17.94
N LYS A 210 -49.52 -10.25 16.98
CA LYS A 210 -50.08 -9.30 15.99
C LYS A 210 -50.48 -9.83 14.61
N GLU A 211 -50.54 -11.15 14.36
CA GLU A 211 -50.89 -11.68 13.02
C GLU A 211 -51.99 -12.74 13.03
N THR A 212 -53.16 -12.42 13.61
CA THR A 212 -54.41 -13.12 13.26
C THR A 212 -55.60 -12.16 13.26
N SER A 213 -55.68 -11.31 12.24
CA SER A 213 -56.98 -10.82 11.76
C SER A 213 -57.08 -11.05 10.25
N SER A 214 -57.96 -11.98 9.93
CA SER A 214 -58.40 -12.37 8.61
C SER A 214 -58.90 -11.19 7.78
N LYS A 215 -58.62 -11.26 6.48
CA LYS A 215 -59.31 -10.51 5.42
C LYS A 215 -60.83 -10.48 5.67
N SER A 216 -61.39 -9.28 5.80
CA SER A 216 -62.76 -8.98 5.44
C SER A 216 -62.76 -7.64 4.72
N ASP A 217 -63.25 -7.66 3.49
CA ASP A 217 -63.65 -6.48 2.74
C ASP A 217 -64.64 -5.66 3.58
N ASP A 218 -64.39 -4.36 3.75
CA ASP A 218 -65.44 -3.36 3.61
C ASP A 218 -64.85 -1.94 3.47
N ASN A 219 -65.40 -1.23 2.50
CA ASN A 219 -65.20 0.20 2.27
C ASN A 219 -65.96 1.00 3.34
N SER A 220 -65.28 1.89 4.05
CA SER A 220 -65.86 3.19 4.43
C SER A 220 -64.79 4.11 5.01
N ASP A 221 -64.58 5.23 4.33
CA ASP A 221 -64.09 6.46 4.94
C ASP A 221 -65.01 6.86 6.10
N ASN A 222 -64.43 7.14 7.27
CA ASN A 222 -64.81 8.26 8.14
C ASN A 222 -63.88 8.33 9.36
N ASP A 223 -63.36 9.54 9.58
CA ASP A 223 -62.89 10.02 10.87
C ASP A 223 -64.02 9.90 11.91
N ASP A 224 -63.73 9.39 13.11
CA ASP A 224 -63.97 10.11 14.37
C ASP A 224 -63.50 9.32 15.59
N GLU A 225 -63.15 10.10 16.60
CA GLU A 225 -62.54 9.79 17.90
C GLU A 225 -63.34 8.78 18.75
N SER A 226 -62.60 7.92 19.48
CA SER A 226 -62.61 7.79 20.95
C SER A 226 -62.36 6.33 21.40
N ASP A 227 -61.35 6.12 22.25
CA ASP A 227 -61.55 5.60 23.61
C ASP A 227 -60.25 5.11 24.29
N GLU A 228 -60.05 5.70 25.47
CA GLU A 228 -59.45 5.15 26.69
C GLU A 228 -58.02 4.59 26.65
N TYR A 229 -57.08 5.52 26.84
CA TYR A 229 -55.79 5.28 27.47
C TYR A 229 -55.97 4.83 28.94
N THR A 230 -55.69 3.57 29.25
CA THR A 230 -55.20 3.20 30.58
C THR A 230 -53.77 3.70 30.72
N ALA A 231 -53.61 4.77 31.49
CA ALA A 231 -52.33 5.41 31.76
C ALA A 231 -51.42 4.51 32.63
N VAL A 232 -50.52 3.77 31.98
CA VAL A 232 -49.27 3.34 32.61
C VAL A 232 -48.29 4.50 32.50
N LYS A 233 -47.76 4.95 33.64
CA LYS A 233 -46.75 6.02 33.71
C LYS A 233 -45.50 5.58 32.95
N HIS A 234 -45.35 6.00 31.70
CA HIS A 234 -44.06 5.97 31.02
C HIS A 234 -43.20 7.12 31.54
N THR A 235 -42.20 6.79 32.35
CA THR A 235 -41.07 7.67 32.63
C THR A 235 -40.41 8.00 31.29
N LYS A 236 -40.29 9.29 30.94
CA LYS A 236 -39.65 9.75 29.71
C LYS A 236 -38.16 9.42 29.78
N VAL A 237 -37.73 8.37 29.09
CA VAL A 237 -36.28 8.06 28.97
C VAL A 237 -35.72 8.80 27.74
N GLU A 238 -35.04 9.93 27.98
CA GLU A 238 -34.40 10.77 26.95
C GLU A 238 -33.02 10.27 26.49
N ARG A 239 -32.43 9.29 27.19
CA ARG A 239 -31.11 8.69 26.89
C ARG A 239 -31.24 7.18 26.64
N VAL A 240 -30.25 6.57 25.99
CA VAL A 240 -30.21 5.10 25.84
C VAL A 240 -29.73 4.50 27.16
N THR A 241 -30.53 3.59 27.72
CA THR A 241 -30.31 2.91 28.99
C THR A 241 -30.05 1.42 28.72
N LEU A 242 -29.08 0.85 29.41
CA LEU A 242 -28.84 -0.60 29.46
C LEU A 242 -29.58 -1.18 30.67
N THR A 243 -30.53 -2.08 30.44
CA THR A 243 -31.34 -2.77 31.46
C THR A 243 -30.91 -4.23 31.63
N ASN A 244 -31.19 -4.85 32.78
CA ASN A 244 -30.80 -6.24 33.10
C ASN A 244 -31.89 -7.26 32.73
N GLN A 245 -32.40 -7.22 31.49
CA GLN A 245 -33.50 -8.09 31.04
C GLN A 245 -33.01 -9.27 30.17
N CYS A 246 -33.83 -10.32 30.10
CA CYS A 246 -33.61 -11.49 29.25
C CYS A 246 -34.78 -11.72 28.32
N ALA A 247 -34.53 -12.15 27.08
CA ALA A 247 -35.60 -12.49 26.14
C ALA A 247 -35.22 -13.62 25.19
N ILE A 248 -36.22 -14.36 24.71
CA ILE A 248 -36.08 -15.23 23.55
C ILE A 248 -36.54 -14.46 22.32
N ILE A 249 -35.69 -14.43 21.29
CA ILE A 249 -35.90 -13.65 20.08
C ILE A 249 -35.80 -14.56 18.85
N LEU A 250 -36.79 -14.49 17.98
CA LEU A 250 -36.74 -15.02 16.63
C LEU A 250 -36.40 -13.88 15.65
N THR A 251 -35.30 -14.02 14.93
CA THR A 251 -34.79 -12.97 14.01
C THR A 251 -34.42 -13.56 12.65
N LYS A 252 -34.40 -12.72 11.60
CA LYS A 252 -33.99 -13.09 10.24
C LYS A 252 -32.48 -13.35 10.16
N ARG A 253 -32.10 -14.21 9.21
CA ARG A 253 -30.69 -14.34 8.81
C ARG A 253 -30.29 -13.21 7.84
N PRO A 254 -29.08 -12.62 8.00
CA PRO A 254 -28.51 -11.62 7.08
C PRO A 254 -28.46 -12.00 5.60
N SER A 255 -28.54 -11.01 4.69
CA SER A 255 -28.50 -11.22 3.23
C SER A 255 -27.24 -10.70 2.50
N VAL A 256 -26.39 -9.87 3.13
CA VAL A 256 -25.37 -9.05 2.42
C VAL A 256 -24.05 -9.80 2.08
N THR A 257 -23.75 -10.92 2.71
CA THR A 257 -22.55 -11.75 2.42
C THR A 257 -22.87 -13.07 1.72
N ALA A 258 -24.11 -13.25 1.28
CA ALA A 258 -24.58 -14.49 0.66
C ALA A 258 -23.72 -14.91 -0.55
N GLY A 259 -23.17 -13.96 -1.31
CA GLY A 259 -22.27 -14.24 -2.43
C GLY A 259 -20.97 -14.89 -1.99
N VAL A 260 -20.24 -14.27 -1.06
CA VAL A 260 -18.97 -14.80 -0.53
C VAL A 260 -19.18 -16.15 0.15
N LEU A 261 -20.22 -16.28 1.00
CA LEU A 261 -20.56 -17.55 1.66
C LEU A 261 -20.86 -18.66 0.65
N HIS A 262 -21.63 -18.35 -0.39
CA HIS A 262 -21.94 -19.30 -1.44
C HIS A 262 -20.68 -19.75 -2.20
N GLU A 263 -19.80 -18.81 -2.55
CA GLU A 263 -18.56 -19.11 -3.26
C GLU A 263 -17.57 -19.92 -2.43
N LEU A 264 -17.42 -19.62 -1.13
CA LEU A 264 -16.61 -20.44 -0.22
C LEU A 264 -17.13 -21.87 -0.12
N THR A 265 -18.45 -22.05 -0.08
CA THR A 265 -19.07 -23.38 -0.13
C THR A 265 -18.74 -24.09 -1.45
N GLN A 266 -18.90 -23.39 -2.59
CA GLN A 266 -18.58 -23.95 -3.90
C GLN A 266 -17.09 -24.34 -4.04
N ILE A 267 -16.18 -23.54 -3.47
CA ILE A 267 -14.74 -23.84 -3.44
C ILE A 267 -14.52 -25.11 -2.62
N ALA A 268 -15.08 -25.20 -1.41
CA ALA A 268 -14.94 -26.37 -0.54
C ALA A 268 -15.38 -27.70 -1.19
N GLU A 269 -16.35 -27.65 -2.11
CA GLU A 269 -16.86 -28.80 -2.85
C GLU A 269 -15.97 -29.20 -4.05
N LYS A 270 -15.00 -28.38 -4.47
CA LYS A 270 -14.13 -28.70 -5.61
C LYS A 270 -13.09 -29.78 -5.27
N PRO A 271 -12.81 -30.70 -6.21
CA PRO A 271 -11.71 -31.65 -6.06
C PRO A 271 -10.35 -30.93 -6.01
N SER A 272 -9.42 -31.45 -5.20
CA SER A 272 -8.09 -30.85 -5.01
C SER A 272 -7.29 -30.61 -6.31
N GLY A 273 -7.51 -31.42 -7.34
CA GLY A 273 -6.88 -31.25 -8.65
C GLY A 273 -7.21 -29.93 -9.35
N VAL A 274 -8.39 -29.35 -9.08
CA VAL A 274 -8.83 -28.07 -9.66
C VAL A 274 -7.98 -26.90 -9.19
N TYR A 275 -7.49 -26.94 -7.95
CA TYR A 275 -6.70 -25.84 -7.40
C TYR A 275 -5.37 -25.64 -8.12
N ARG A 276 -4.84 -26.65 -8.83
CA ARG A 276 -3.57 -26.56 -9.59
C ARG A 276 -3.54 -25.43 -10.60
N GLU A 277 -4.69 -25.11 -11.16
CA GLU A 277 -4.89 -24.04 -12.14
C GLU A 277 -5.07 -22.65 -11.49
N THR A 278 -5.05 -22.60 -10.15
CA THR A 278 -5.37 -21.40 -9.37
C THR A 278 -4.22 -21.00 -8.43
N VAL A 279 -4.29 -19.80 -7.86
CA VAL A 279 -3.35 -19.34 -6.83
C VAL A 279 -3.47 -20.17 -5.55
N LEU A 280 -4.65 -20.70 -5.23
CA LEU A 280 -4.88 -21.56 -4.05
C LEU A 280 -4.00 -22.83 -4.07
N ASN A 281 -3.41 -23.18 -5.22
CA ASN A 281 -2.41 -24.24 -5.29
C ASN A 281 -1.20 -23.97 -4.38
N VAL A 282 -0.80 -22.72 -4.17
CA VAL A 282 0.37 -22.37 -3.33
C VAL A 282 0.13 -22.88 -1.91
N ILE A 283 -1.06 -22.63 -1.38
CA ILE A 283 -1.49 -23.09 -0.04
C ILE A 283 -1.62 -24.62 -0.02
N ASN A 284 -2.21 -25.21 -1.08
CA ASN A 284 -2.41 -26.66 -1.15
C ASN A 284 -1.10 -27.43 -1.27
N GLU A 285 -0.13 -26.94 -2.05
CA GLU A 285 1.20 -27.56 -2.20
C GLU A 285 2.02 -27.46 -0.92
N GLU A 286 2.02 -26.32 -0.25
CA GLU A 286 2.71 -26.14 1.03
C GLU A 286 2.15 -27.06 2.12
N TYR A 287 0.83 -27.30 2.11
CA TYR A 287 0.21 -28.28 3.01
C TYR A 287 0.63 -29.72 2.70
N ILE A 288 0.65 -30.10 1.41
CA ILE A 288 0.99 -31.45 0.94
C ILE A 288 2.50 -31.74 1.08
N GLN A 289 3.35 -30.74 0.88
CA GLN A 289 4.80 -30.85 0.89
C GLN A 289 5.38 -30.29 2.20
N SER A 290 5.91 -31.15 3.06
CA SER A 290 6.72 -30.74 4.23
C SER A 290 8.16 -30.32 3.88
N LYS A 291 8.44 -29.93 2.62
CA LYS A 291 9.79 -29.51 2.19
C LYS A 291 9.73 -28.44 1.10
N SER A 292 10.55 -27.42 1.32
CA SER A 292 10.90 -26.36 0.38
C SER A 292 11.34 -26.91 -0.97
N VAL A 293 10.52 -26.70 -1.99
CA VAL A 293 10.94 -26.90 -3.38
C VAL A 293 11.69 -25.64 -3.81
N GLN A 294 13.02 -25.73 -3.87
CA GLN A 294 13.82 -24.76 -4.59
C GLN A 294 13.53 -24.93 -6.09
N ILE A 295 12.78 -23.98 -6.66
CA ILE A 295 12.56 -23.91 -8.10
C ILE A 295 13.87 -23.45 -8.75
N PRO A 296 14.37 -24.16 -9.79
CA PRO A 296 15.56 -23.71 -10.51
C PRO A 296 15.30 -22.35 -11.13
N GLN A 297 16.13 -21.37 -10.79
CA GLN A 297 16.15 -20.08 -11.50
C GLN A 297 16.64 -20.34 -12.93
N LYS A 298 15.73 -20.36 -13.89
CA LYS A 298 16.10 -19.93 -15.23
C LYS A 298 16.37 -18.44 -15.12
N THR A 299 17.64 -18.06 -15.14
CA THR A 299 18.02 -16.70 -15.53
C THR A 299 17.57 -16.56 -16.97
N ASN A 300 16.35 -16.08 -17.18
CA ASN A 300 15.95 -15.64 -18.51
C ASN A 300 16.94 -14.55 -18.95
N GLU A 301 17.22 -14.54 -20.25
CA GLU A 301 17.78 -13.40 -20.95
C GLU A 301 17.02 -12.12 -20.56
N HIS A 302 17.73 -11.00 -20.61
CA HIS A 302 17.32 -9.68 -20.12
C HIS A 302 15.81 -9.42 -20.12
N PHE A 303 15.23 -9.17 -18.94
CA PHE A 303 13.81 -8.85 -18.80
C PHE A 303 13.54 -7.40 -19.24
N ASN A 304 12.71 -7.25 -20.27
CA ASN A 304 12.36 -5.97 -20.88
C ASN A 304 10.87 -5.62 -20.60
N PRO A 305 10.58 -4.82 -19.57
CA PRO A 305 9.21 -4.49 -19.20
C PRO A 305 8.56 -3.51 -20.19
N ILE A 306 7.27 -3.70 -20.46
CA ILE A 306 6.46 -2.86 -21.35
C ILE A 306 5.60 -1.95 -20.48
N THR A 307 6.14 -0.81 -20.05
CA THR A 307 5.50 0.02 -19.03
C THR A 307 5.38 1.50 -19.42
N PRO A 308 4.17 2.09 -19.30
CA PRO A 308 3.92 3.47 -19.73
C PRO A 308 4.58 4.52 -18.83
N LEU A 309 5.01 4.14 -17.62
CA LEU A 309 5.63 5.01 -16.65
C LEU A 309 6.98 4.44 -16.23
N ALA A 310 7.91 5.32 -15.83
CA ALA A 310 9.20 4.92 -15.29
C ALA A 310 9.02 4.01 -14.06
N LEU A 311 9.90 3.02 -13.96
CA LEU A 311 9.94 2.05 -12.86
C LEU A 311 11.17 2.33 -11.98
N SER A 312 10.99 2.22 -10.67
CA SER A 312 12.11 1.93 -9.77
C SER A 312 12.58 0.47 -9.93
N ASP A 313 13.74 0.13 -9.39
CA ASP A 313 14.22 -1.26 -9.38
C ASP A 313 13.27 -2.20 -8.62
N SER A 314 12.72 -1.71 -7.50
CA SER A 314 11.72 -2.44 -6.72
C SER A 314 10.45 -2.69 -7.52
N GLN A 315 9.94 -1.68 -8.25
CA GLN A 315 8.78 -1.84 -9.12
C GLN A 315 9.05 -2.78 -10.29
N ALA A 316 10.23 -2.71 -10.91
CA ALA A 316 10.64 -3.63 -11.99
C ALA A 316 10.71 -5.09 -11.48
N SER A 317 11.21 -5.30 -10.26
CA SER A 317 11.26 -6.61 -9.62
C SER A 317 9.86 -7.22 -9.41
N VAL A 318 8.82 -6.41 -9.20
CA VAL A 318 7.43 -6.92 -9.13
C VAL A 318 7.01 -7.56 -10.45
N ILE A 319 7.29 -6.87 -11.56
CA ILE A 319 6.91 -7.34 -12.90
C ILE A 319 7.73 -8.58 -13.28
N GLU A 320 9.01 -8.64 -12.93
CA GLU A 320 9.84 -9.82 -13.15
C GLU A 320 9.36 -11.02 -12.28
N ASN A 321 9.09 -10.79 -11.00
CA ASN A 321 8.71 -11.85 -10.06
C ASN A 321 7.37 -12.51 -10.45
N ILE A 322 6.42 -11.77 -11.03
CA ILE A 322 5.14 -12.35 -11.45
C ILE A 322 5.29 -13.32 -12.63
N GLU A 323 6.34 -13.22 -13.43
CA GLU A 323 6.60 -14.17 -14.52
C GLU A 323 6.99 -15.54 -13.97
N THR A 324 7.74 -15.58 -12.87
CA THR A 324 8.23 -16.84 -12.26
C THR A 324 7.40 -17.36 -11.10
N SER A 325 6.68 -16.49 -10.38
CA SER A 325 6.00 -16.85 -9.11
C SER A 325 4.48 -16.87 -9.26
N LYS A 326 3.81 -17.77 -8.53
CA LYS A 326 2.33 -17.82 -8.48
C LYS A 326 1.72 -16.75 -7.55
N LEU A 327 2.46 -16.30 -6.55
CA LEU A 327 2.02 -15.30 -5.58
C LEU A 327 3.18 -14.34 -5.27
N VAL A 328 2.93 -13.04 -5.37
CA VAL A 328 3.91 -11.99 -5.06
C VAL A 328 3.25 -11.01 -4.10
N SER A 329 3.89 -10.74 -2.96
CA SER A 329 3.49 -9.65 -2.06
C SER A 329 4.30 -8.38 -2.37
N VAL A 330 3.61 -7.24 -2.38
CA VAL A 330 4.19 -5.92 -2.62
C VAL A 330 3.74 -4.98 -1.53
N TYR A 331 4.68 -4.26 -0.92
CA TYR A 331 4.36 -3.37 0.19
C TYR A 331 5.16 -2.10 0.18
N GLY A 332 4.66 -1.10 0.89
CA GLY A 332 5.35 0.16 1.07
C GLY A 332 4.44 1.26 1.59
N PRO A 333 5.02 2.28 2.25
CA PRO A 333 4.29 3.41 2.77
C PRO A 333 3.46 4.11 1.68
N PRO A 334 2.46 4.89 2.07
CA PRO A 334 1.61 5.56 1.11
C PRO A 334 2.40 6.71 0.47
N GLY A 335 2.39 6.79 -0.86
CA GLY A 335 3.30 7.66 -1.63
C GLY A 335 4.48 6.95 -2.29
N THR A 336 4.59 5.61 -2.14
CA THR A 336 5.64 4.80 -2.80
C THR A 336 5.30 4.31 -4.20
N GLY A 337 4.17 4.77 -4.76
CA GLY A 337 3.77 4.43 -6.13
C GLY A 337 3.08 3.09 -6.30
N LYS A 338 2.45 2.51 -5.26
CA LYS A 338 1.64 1.26 -5.35
C LYS A 338 0.70 1.23 -6.56
N SER A 339 -0.17 2.23 -6.71
CA SER A 339 -1.09 2.31 -7.86
C SER A 339 -0.37 2.47 -9.21
N GLN A 340 0.81 3.12 -9.24
CA GLN A 340 1.64 3.21 -10.44
C GLN A 340 2.24 1.85 -10.80
N THR A 341 2.69 1.07 -9.82
CA THR A 341 3.13 -0.32 -10.01
C THR A 341 2.01 -1.17 -10.59
N ILE A 342 0.78 -1.02 -10.09
CA ILE A 342 -0.40 -1.75 -10.60
C ILE A 342 -0.66 -1.38 -12.06
N VAL A 343 -0.72 -0.09 -12.41
CA VAL A 343 -0.94 0.36 -13.79
C VAL A 343 0.14 -0.16 -14.74
N ASN A 344 1.42 -0.09 -14.34
CA ASN A 344 2.54 -0.59 -15.13
C ASN A 344 2.48 -2.12 -15.30
N LEU A 345 2.18 -2.86 -14.24
CA LEU A 345 2.02 -4.30 -14.29
C LEU A 345 0.86 -4.71 -15.22
N VAL A 346 -0.30 -4.08 -15.09
CA VAL A 346 -1.47 -4.35 -15.93
C VAL A 346 -1.15 -4.05 -17.40
N ALA A 347 -0.50 -2.91 -17.69
CA ALA A 347 -0.08 -2.55 -19.03
C ALA A 347 0.85 -3.61 -19.65
N HIS A 348 1.87 -4.06 -18.90
CA HIS A 348 2.78 -5.10 -19.35
C HIS A 348 2.07 -6.43 -19.63
N LEU A 349 1.20 -6.86 -18.72
CA LEU A 349 0.43 -8.10 -18.85
C LEU A 349 -0.50 -8.06 -20.07
N ILE A 350 -1.23 -6.97 -20.28
CA ILE A 350 -2.13 -6.83 -21.44
C ILE A 350 -1.34 -6.74 -22.75
N ALA A 351 -0.20 -6.03 -22.78
CA ALA A 351 0.67 -5.98 -23.96
C ALA A 351 1.15 -7.38 -24.37
N ASN A 352 1.34 -8.27 -23.39
CA ASN A 352 1.66 -9.69 -23.56
C ASN A 352 0.44 -10.62 -23.70
N GLY A 353 -0.76 -10.04 -23.90
CA GLY A 353 -2.00 -10.79 -24.17
C GLY A 353 -2.60 -11.51 -22.97
N LYS A 354 -2.25 -11.12 -21.74
CA LYS A 354 -2.78 -11.68 -20.49
C LYS A 354 -4.04 -10.97 -20.02
N THR A 355 -4.87 -11.70 -19.26
CA THR A 355 -6.06 -11.14 -18.60
C THR A 355 -5.78 -10.85 -17.12
N VAL A 356 -6.32 -9.73 -16.63
CA VAL A 356 -6.06 -9.23 -15.27
C VAL A 356 -7.34 -8.91 -14.52
N LEU A 357 -7.40 -9.30 -13.25
CA LEU A 357 -8.45 -8.92 -12.31
C LEU A 357 -7.87 -8.04 -11.23
N VAL A 358 -8.19 -6.75 -11.21
CA VAL A 358 -7.86 -5.83 -10.12
C VAL A 358 -9.02 -5.80 -9.12
N ALA A 359 -8.71 -6.07 -7.86
CA ALA A 359 -9.66 -6.06 -6.76
C ALA A 359 -9.17 -5.19 -5.59
N SER A 360 -10.09 -4.56 -4.87
CA SER A 360 -9.78 -3.86 -3.61
C SER A 360 -11.01 -3.84 -2.70
N ARG A 361 -10.85 -3.57 -1.40
CA ARG A 361 -11.97 -3.29 -0.50
C ARG A 361 -12.63 -1.95 -0.83
N MET A 362 -11.85 -0.95 -1.22
CA MET A 362 -12.32 0.43 -1.41
C MET A 362 -12.73 0.72 -2.86
N ASP A 363 -13.92 1.28 -3.08
CA ASP A 363 -14.36 1.69 -4.42
C ASP A 363 -13.42 2.73 -5.06
N LYS A 364 -12.96 3.73 -4.28
CA LYS A 364 -12.05 4.80 -4.72
C LYS A 364 -10.75 4.23 -5.31
N ALA A 365 -10.16 3.21 -4.68
CA ALA A 365 -8.93 2.57 -5.16
C ALA A 365 -9.13 1.90 -6.53
N VAL A 366 -10.25 1.19 -6.69
CA VAL A 366 -10.62 0.52 -7.93
C VAL A 366 -10.88 1.52 -9.07
N ASP A 367 -11.57 2.63 -8.77
CA ASP A 367 -11.87 3.68 -9.75
C ASP A 367 -10.58 4.37 -10.23
N VAL A 368 -9.67 4.74 -9.32
CA VAL A 368 -8.38 5.38 -9.67
C VAL A 368 -7.54 4.51 -10.61
N VAL A 369 -7.50 3.20 -10.37
CA VAL A 369 -6.75 2.29 -11.25
C VAL A 369 -7.42 2.15 -12.61
N ALA A 370 -8.76 2.01 -12.65
CA ALA A 370 -9.51 1.89 -13.90
C ALA A 370 -9.36 3.15 -14.78
N ASP A 371 -9.46 4.33 -14.17
CA ASP A 371 -9.35 5.61 -14.87
C ASP A 371 -7.95 5.79 -15.45
N ARG A 372 -6.89 5.58 -14.65
CA ARG A 372 -5.50 5.67 -15.12
C ARG A 372 -5.18 4.70 -16.26
N LEU A 373 -5.77 3.51 -16.26
CA LEU A 373 -5.61 2.56 -17.36
C LEU A 373 -6.29 3.05 -18.63
N ASN A 374 -7.52 3.56 -18.52
CA ASN A 374 -8.26 4.06 -19.67
C ASN A 374 -7.67 5.37 -20.23
N GLU A 375 -7.03 6.21 -19.40
CA GLU A 375 -6.25 7.40 -19.81
C GLU A 375 -5.02 7.08 -20.70
N LEU A 376 -4.58 5.82 -20.76
CA LEU A 376 -3.51 5.41 -21.68
C LEU A 376 -3.91 5.52 -23.16
N GLY A 377 -5.21 5.66 -23.45
CA GLY A 377 -5.76 5.88 -24.79
C GLY A 377 -6.05 4.60 -25.58
N ALA A 378 -5.83 3.42 -25.00
CA ALA A 378 -6.18 2.16 -25.63
C ALA A 378 -7.68 1.83 -25.40
N PRO A 379 -8.44 1.48 -26.45
CA PRO A 379 -9.88 1.28 -26.33
C PRO A 379 -10.21 0.04 -25.49
N TYR A 380 -11.20 0.19 -24.61
CA TYR A 380 -11.73 -0.87 -23.74
C TYR A 380 -10.61 -1.61 -22.98
N LEU A 381 -9.66 -0.87 -22.38
CA LEU A 381 -8.52 -1.46 -21.68
C LEU A 381 -8.92 -2.03 -20.31
N ALA A 382 -9.63 -1.23 -19.51
CA ALA A 382 -10.08 -1.61 -18.18
C ALA A 382 -11.58 -1.37 -18.00
N LEU A 383 -12.26 -2.35 -17.41
CA LEU A 383 -13.68 -2.30 -17.12
C LEU A 383 -13.92 -2.20 -15.62
N ARG A 384 -14.68 -1.19 -15.19
CA ARG A 384 -15.20 -1.12 -13.83
C ARG A 384 -16.43 -2.03 -13.69
N ALA A 385 -16.40 -2.97 -12.76
CA ALA A 385 -17.47 -3.92 -12.47
C ALA A 385 -17.88 -3.89 -10.97
N GLY A 386 -19.05 -4.44 -10.63
CA GLY A 386 -19.53 -4.57 -9.25
C GLY A 386 -20.97 -4.08 -9.03
N ARG A 387 -21.19 -2.77 -9.07
CA ARG A 387 -22.50 -2.13 -8.84
C ARG A 387 -23.44 -2.29 -10.06
N LEU A 388 -24.75 -2.32 -9.81
CA LEU A 388 -25.80 -2.38 -10.85
C LEU A 388 -25.63 -1.31 -11.95
N ASN A 389 -25.15 -0.12 -11.59
CA ASN A 389 -24.90 0.96 -12.56
C ASN A 389 -23.78 0.60 -13.53
N TYR A 390 -22.73 -0.08 -13.07
CA TYR A 390 -21.63 -0.52 -13.92
C TYR A 390 -22.03 -1.67 -14.84
N GLN A 391 -22.94 -2.55 -14.41
CA GLN A 391 -23.49 -3.59 -15.30
C GLN A 391 -24.26 -2.99 -16.47
N LYS A 392 -25.00 -1.90 -16.25
CA LYS A 392 -25.65 -1.14 -17.34
C LYS A 392 -24.61 -0.50 -18.26
N GLN A 393 -23.58 0.14 -17.70
CA GLN A 393 -22.50 0.75 -18.50
C GLN A 393 -21.78 -0.29 -19.36
N LEU A 394 -21.47 -1.47 -18.81
CA LEU A 394 -20.91 -2.59 -19.55
C LEU A 394 -21.83 -3.04 -20.70
N SER A 395 -23.14 -3.17 -20.43
CA SER A 395 -24.11 -3.48 -21.49
C SER A 395 -24.09 -2.42 -22.61
N TYR A 396 -24.00 -1.13 -22.28
CA TYR A 396 -23.90 -0.07 -23.28
C TYR A 396 -22.60 -0.16 -24.08
N GLN A 397 -21.44 -0.34 -23.42
CA GLN A 397 -20.15 -0.49 -24.07
C GLN A 397 -20.10 -1.71 -25.01
N LEU A 398 -20.69 -2.83 -24.59
CA LEU A 398 -20.82 -4.03 -25.42
C LEU A 398 -21.72 -3.79 -26.64
N GLN A 399 -22.87 -3.14 -26.45
CA GLN A 399 -23.78 -2.81 -27.56
C GLN A 399 -23.12 -1.86 -28.56
N ASP A 400 -22.37 -0.89 -28.07
CA ASP A 400 -21.63 0.07 -28.89
C ASP A 400 -20.57 -0.64 -29.75
N LEU A 401 -19.74 -1.50 -29.12
CA LEU A 401 -18.77 -2.36 -29.80
C LEU A 401 -19.44 -3.26 -30.85
N LEU A 402 -20.57 -3.89 -30.51
CA LEU A 402 -21.31 -4.78 -31.41
C LEU A 402 -21.97 -4.05 -32.59
N SER A 403 -22.26 -2.76 -32.43
CA SER A 403 -22.92 -1.93 -33.45
C SER A 403 -21.96 -1.36 -34.50
N ASN A 404 -20.65 -1.62 -34.39
CA ASN A 404 -19.60 -1.02 -35.24
C ASN A 404 -19.63 0.52 -35.25
N LYS A 405 -20.13 1.16 -34.18
CA LYS A 405 -20.13 2.62 -34.05
C LYS A 405 -18.76 3.20 -33.69
N VAL A 406 -17.88 2.37 -33.12
CA VAL A 406 -16.49 2.74 -32.85
C VAL A 406 -15.66 2.48 -34.10
N ASP A 407 -15.19 3.55 -34.74
CA ASP A 407 -14.18 3.43 -35.77
C ASP A 407 -12.84 3.05 -35.11
N LEU A 408 -12.51 1.77 -35.14
CA LEU A 408 -11.22 1.25 -34.65
C LEU A 408 -10.02 1.75 -35.48
N ASP A 409 -10.29 2.46 -36.58
CA ASP A 409 -9.31 2.99 -37.53
C ASP A 409 -9.11 4.51 -37.48
N GLU A 410 -9.89 5.22 -36.66
CA GLU A 410 -9.75 6.66 -36.42
C GLU A 410 -8.39 6.97 -35.74
N ASP A 411 -7.63 7.93 -36.28
CA ASP A 411 -6.31 8.40 -35.81
C ASP A 411 -5.10 7.42 -35.88
N VAL A 412 -5.18 6.31 -36.63
CA VAL A 412 -4.16 5.22 -36.58
C VAL A 412 -3.12 5.24 -37.72
N GLU A 413 -3.08 6.27 -38.57
CA GLU A 413 -2.21 6.29 -39.78
C GLU A 413 -0.70 6.09 -39.50
N SER A 414 -0.22 6.29 -38.26
CA SER A 414 1.19 6.12 -37.87
C SER A 414 1.49 4.96 -36.91
N ASN A 415 0.48 4.23 -36.43
CA ASN A 415 0.62 3.26 -35.31
C ASN A 415 0.54 1.77 -35.73
N VAL A 416 0.30 1.48 -37.01
CA VAL A 416 -0.10 0.14 -37.49
C VAL A 416 1.00 -0.93 -37.36
N LEU A 417 2.27 -0.53 -37.24
CA LEU A 417 3.42 -1.45 -37.33
C LEU A 417 4.15 -1.70 -36.00
N VAL A 418 3.74 -1.07 -34.89
CA VAL A 418 4.48 -1.17 -33.63
C VAL A 418 4.09 -2.43 -32.85
N ASP A 419 5.09 -3.19 -32.38
CA ASP A 419 4.92 -4.39 -31.54
C ASP A 419 5.87 -4.39 -30.33
N VAL A 420 5.77 -5.42 -29.49
CA VAL A 420 6.60 -5.63 -28.29
C VAL A 420 8.09 -5.67 -28.62
N SER A 421 8.49 -6.22 -29.77
CA SER A 421 9.89 -6.29 -30.18
C SER A 421 10.53 -4.90 -30.35
N ASP A 422 9.76 -3.88 -30.73
CA ASP A 422 10.29 -2.51 -30.83
C ASP A 422 10.67 -1.94 -29.46
N MET A 423 9.99 -2.41 -28.40
CA MET A 423 10.34 -2.05 -27.02
C MET A 423 11.65 -2.72 -26.59
N ASP A 424 11.86 -3.98 -27.00
CA ASP A 424 13.09 -4.71 -26.73
C ASP A 424 14.28 -3.98 -27.35
N ASP A 425 14.20 -3.62 -28.64
CA ASP A 425 15.25 -2.89 -29.36
C ASP A 425 15.56 -1.53 -28.71
N LEU A 426 14.53 -0.81 -28.24
CA LEU A 426 14.68 0.49 -27.58
C LEU A 426 15.37 0.35 -26.22
N LEU A 427 14.97 -0.63 -25.41
CA LEU A 427 15.54 -0.88 -24.09
C LEU A 427 16.98 -1.37 -24.18
N ASP A 428 17.29 -2.24 -25.14
CA ASP A 428 18.65 -2.71 -25.40
C ASP A 428 19.55 -1.54 -25.86
N SER A 429 19.03 -0.67 -26.73
CA SER A 429 19.75 0.56 -27.14
C SER A 429 20.05 1.49 -25.97
N ILE A 430 19.11 1.66 -25.02
CA ILE A 430 19.33 2.46 -23.80
C ILE A 430 20.42 1.81 -22.95
N ARG A 431 20.36 0.49 -22.74
CA ARG A 431 21.31 -0.26 -21.92
C ARG A 431 22.73 -0.19 -22.50
N ASP A 432 22.86 -0.29 -23.81
CA ASP A 432 24.15 -0.15 -24.50
C ASP A 432 24.76 1.23 -24.33
N LEU A 433 23.95 2.28 -24.40
CA LEU A 433 24.39 3.65 -24.15
C LEU A 433 24.78 3.87 -22.68
N GLU A 434 24.00 3.32 -21.73
CA GLU A 434 24.32 3.39 -20.30
C GLU A 434 25.65 2.65 -19.99
N ASN A 435 25.88 1.48 -20.60
CA ASN A 435 27.14 0.74 -20.46
C ASN A 435 28.33 1.51 -21.06
N LYS A 436 28.15 2.18 -22.22
CA LYS A 436 29.17 3.05 -22.81
C LYS A 436 29.51 4.23 -21.92
N ALA A 437 28.50 4.91 -21.36
CA ALA A 437 28.70 6.03 -20.43
C ALA A 437 29.48 5.58 -19.17
N GLU A 438 29.12 4.44 -18.58
CA GLU A 438 29.81 3.89 -17.42
C GLU A 438 31.27 3.55 -17.74
N LYS A 439 31.55 2.98 -18.93
CA LYS A 439 32.90 2.71 -19.39
C LYS A 439 33.73 3.99 -19.50
N ILE A 440 33.16 5.06 -20.06
CA ILE A 440 33.86 6.34 -20.18
C ILE A 440 34.18 6.92 -18.79
N ILE A 441 33.23 6.92 -17.85
CA ILE A 441 33.47 7.43 -16.48
C ILE A 441 34.60 6.66 -15.80
N LYS A 442 34.65 5.33 -16.00
CA LYS A 442 35.76 4.51 -15.50
C LYS A 442 37.10 4.91 -16.10
N LEU A 443 37.16 5.10 -17.42
CA LEU A 443 38.38 5.54 -18.11
C LEU A 443 38.81 6.96 -17.69
N GLU A 444 37.87 7.88 -17.44
CA GLU A 444 38.17 9.23 -16.93
C GLU A 444 38.85 9.17 -15.56
N LYS A 445 38.42 8.25 -14.69
CA LYS A 445 39.06 8.01 -13.40
C LYS A 445 40.46 7.41 -13.56
N GLU A 446 40.59 6.36 -14.37
CA GLU A 446 41.89 5.73 -14.67
C GLU A 446 42.87 6.75 -15.27
N TRP A 447 42.40 7.63 -16.16
CA TRP A 447 43.20 8.71 -16.74
C TRP A 447 43.73 9.68 -15.68
N THR A 448 42.88 10.11 -14.74
CA THR A 448 43.29 11.02 -13.67
C THR A 448 44.32 10.38 -12.74
N GLU A 449 44.12 9.11 -12.37
CA GLU A 449 45.07 8.34 -11.54
C GLU A 449 46.45 8.24 -12.23
N VAL A 450 46.48 7.86 -13.50
CA VAL A 450 47.73 7.77 -14.30
C VAL A 450 48.40 9.15 -14.45
N LYS A 451 47.62 10.22 -14.58
CA LYS A 451 48.15 11.58 -14.71
C LYS A 451 48.73 12.10 -13.39
N GLN A 452 48.13 11.75 -12.26
CA GLN A 452 48.67 12.05 -10.93
C GLN A 452 49.98 11.29 -10.70
N GLU A 453 50.02 9.99 -11.02
CA GLU A 453 51.23 9.16 -10.97
C GLU A 453 52.36 9.78 -11.81
N ALA A 454 52.06 10.22 -13.04
CA ALA A 454 53.04 10.90 -13.89
C ALA A 454 53.56 12.20 -13.27
N ALA A 455 52.69 12.98 -12.62
CA ALA A 455 53.08 14.24 -11.99
C ALA A 455 53.96 14.03 -10.75
N GLU A 456 53.65 13.04 -9.91
CA GLU A 456 54.45 12.65 -8.75
C GLU A 456 55.82 12.14 -9.17
N LYS A 457 55.87 11.23 -10.14
CA LYS A 457 57.10 10.67 -10.65
C LYS A 457 58.00 11.74 -11.30
N LYS A 458 57.40 12.69 -12.03
CA LYS A 458 58.12 13.84 -12.57
C LYS A 458 58.71 14.75 -11.49
N LYS A 459 58.05 14.91 -10.34
CA LYS A 459 58.60 15.64 -9.19
C LYS A 459 59.77 14.89 -8.55
N MET A 460 59.72 13.56 -8.50
CA MET A 460 60.78 12.72 -7.92
C MET A 460 62.03 12.59 -8.82
N SER A 461 61.85 12.45 -10.14
CA SER A 461 62.95 12.18 -11.09
C SER A 461 63.72 13.43 -11.57
N GLY A 462 63.24 14.65 -11.27
CA GLY A 462 63.91 15.89 -11.69
C GLY A 462 63.82 16.16 -13.21
N ALA A 463 64.77 16.92 -13.76
CA ALA A 463 64.79 17.26 -15.19
C ALA A 463 65.25 16.08 -16.06
N SER A 464 64.46 15.73 -17.08
CA SER A 464 64.77 14.66 -18.03
C SER A 464 66.03 14.97 -18.84
N GLU A 465 66.99 14.04 -18.84
CA GLU A 465 68.31 14.17 -19.44
C GLU A 465 68.40 13.40 -20.76
N PHE A 466 67.80 12.20 -20.82
CA PHE A 466 67.91 11.26 -21.94
C PHE A 466 66.67 11.24 -22.85
N ILE A 467 65.46 11.36 -22.31
CA ILE A 467 64.22 11.37 -23.06
C ILE A 467 63.71 12.81 -23.18
N ARG A 468 64.01 13.43 -24.32
CA ARG A 468 63.67 14.85 -24.58
C ARG A 468 62.43 15.04 -25.47
N SER A 469 61.98 13.98 -26.15
CA SER A 469 60.87 14.01 -27.08
C SER A 469 59.79 12.99 -26.71
N LYS A 470 58.57 13.20 -27.21
CA LYS A 470 57.46 12.25 -27.02
C LYS A 470 57.78 10.95 -27.78
N LEU A 471 57.86 9.83 -27.05
CA LEU A 471 58.08 8.50 -27.62
C LEU A 471 56.76 7.80 -27.97
N SER A 472 56.79 6.92 -28.97
CA SER A 472 55.70 5.99 -29.27
C SER A 472 55.79 4.73 -28.41
N ARG A 473 54.68 4.00 -28.27
CA ARG A 473 54.64 2.76 -27.45
C ARG A 473 55.64 1.71 -27.93
N GLU A 474 55.73 1.49 -29.24
CA GLU A 474 56.72 0.59 -29.86
C GLU A 474 58.16 1.01 -29.56
N THR A 475 58.42 2.32 -29.54
CA THR A 475 59.75 2.86 -29.20
C THR A 475 60.07 2.65 -27.72
N ILE A 476 59.10 2.86 -26.82
CA ILE A 476 59.28 2.64 -25.38
C ILE A 476 59.59 1.18 -25.08
N GLU A 477 58.85 0.24 -25.68
CA GLU A 477 59.09 -1.21 -25.51
C GLU A 477 60.47 -1.61 -26.05
N SER A 478 60.83 -1.10 -27.23
CA SER A 478 62.15 -1.34 -27.81
C SER A 478 63.27 -0.81 -26.92
N VAL A 479 63.10 0.37 -26.33
CA VAL A 479 64.10 0.98 -25.45
C VAL A 479 64.15 0.30 -24.08
N LYS A 480 63.01 -0.14 -23.51
CA LYS A 480 62.96 -0.98 -22.30
C LYS A 480 63.73 -2.28 -22.50
N ALA A 481 63.51 -2.98 -23.60
CA ALA A 481 64.22 -4.22 -23.93
C ALA A 481 65.74 -4.00 -24.07
N ILE A 482 66.14 -2.88 -24.68
CA ILE A 482 67.56 -2.49 -24.79
C ILE A 482 68.15 -2.16 -23.40
N SER A 483 67.39 -1.48 -22.53
CA SER A 483 67.82 -1.16 -21.17
C SER A 483 68.00 -2.41 -20.29
N GLU A 484 67.05 -3.35 -20.33
CA GLU A 484 67.15 -4.63 -19.63
C GLU A 484 68.34 -5.47 -20.10
N ASP A 485 68.63 -5.46 -21.40
CA ASP A 485 69.80 -6.14 -21.96
C ASP A 485 71.10 -5.49 -21.46
N MET A 486 71.18 -4.16 -21.44
CA MET A 486 72.33 -3.43 -20.87
C MET A 486 72.51 -3.73 -19.37
N GLU A 487 71.42 -3.79 -18.59
CA GLU A 487 71.46 -4.12 -17.16
C GLU A 487 71.91 -5.57 -16.89
N LYS A 488 71.41 -6.53 -17.68
CA LYS A 488 71.86 -7.93 -17.63
C LYS A 488 73.33 -8.09 -17.99
N ASN A 489 73.81 -7.31 -18.97
CA ASN A 489 75.21 -7.33 -19.40
C ASN A 489 76.15 -6.69 -18.37
N LEU A 490 75.70 -5.71 -17.59
CA LEU A 490 76.44 -5.13 -16.46
C LEU A 490 76.62 -6.09 -15.27
N LYS A 491 75.65 -6.99 -15.01
CA LYS A 491 75.71 -7.98 -13.92
C LYS A 491 76.63 -9.17 -14.23
N LYS A 492 76.97 -9.40 -15.50
CA LYS A 492 77.89 -10.47 -15.93
C LYS A 492 79.34 -9.95 -15.88
N SER A 493 80.11 -10.35 -14.87
CA SER A 493 81.53 -9.98 -14.77
C SER A 493 82.36 -10.64 -15.87
N GLY A 494 82.87 -9.88 -16.85
CA GLY A 494 83.82 -10.37 -17.84
C GLY A 494 84.08 -9.46 -19.05
N PHE A 495 85.24 -9.66 -19.69
CA PHE A 495 85.80 -8.89 -20.82
C PHE A 495 84.87 -8.73 -22.05
N PHE A 496 83.81 -9.54 -22.17
CA PHE A 496 82.82 -9.46 -23.26
C PHE A 496 81.64 -8.49 -23.00
N ALA A 497 81.50 -7.94 -21.79
CA ALA A 497 80.42 -7.01 -21.45
C ALA A 497 80.54 -5.64 -22.17
N SER A 498 81.77 -5.19 -22.47
CA SER A 498 82.03 -3.91 -23.13
C SER A 498 81.67 -3.91 -24.63
N VAL A 499 81.82 -5.05 -25.31
CA VAL A 499 81.56 -5.20 -26.75
C VAL A 499 80.06 -5.35 -27.03
N ASN A 500 79.32 -6.09 -26.19
CA ASN A 500 77.88 -6.27 -26.34
C ASN A 500 77.10 -4.98 -26.01
N ASN A 501 77.54 -4.19 -25.04
CA ASN A 501 76.88 -2.91 -24.75
C ASN A 501 77.07 -1.86 -25.86
N TYR A 502 78.12 -1.95 -26.70
CA TYR A 502 78.34 -1.00 -27.79
C TYR A 502 77.21 -1.01 -28.83
N THR A 503 76.70 -2.19 -29.19
CA THR A 503 75.60 -2.33 -30.14
C THR A 503 74.26 -1.88 -29.55
N SER A 504 74.00 -2.22 -28.29
CA SER A 504 72.81 -1.78 -27.55
C SER A 504 72.79 -0.25 -27.34
N VAL A 505 73.92 0.36 -27.00
CA VAL A 505 74.07 1.82 -26.87
C VAL A 505 73.89 2.54 -28.20
N ASN A 506 74.41 2.02 -29.32
CA ASN A 506 74.21 2.64 -30.64
C ASN A 506 72.74 2.59 -31.10
N LYS A 507 72.03 1.47 -30.83
CA LYS A 507 70.59 1.38 -31.07
C LYS A 507 69.82 2.37 -30.20
N LEU A 508 70.17 2.46 -28.92
CA LEU A 508 69.58 3.42 -27.97
C LEU A 508 69.76 4.87 -28.46
N LYS A 509 70.99 5.25 -28.82
CA LYS A 509 71.31 6.59 -29.33
C LYS A 509 70.49 6.95 -30.55
N LYS A 510 70.27 5.99 -31.46
CA LYS A 510 69.46 6.20 -32.67
C LYS A 510 67.97 6.36 -32.35
N LEU A 511 67.42 5.56 -31.42
CA LEU A 511 66.01 5.61 -31.04
C LEU A 511 65.65 6.87 -30.23
N LEU A 512 66.55 7.35 -29.37
CA LEU A 512 66.31 8.51 -28.50
C LEU A 512 66.92 9.83 -29.02
N GLY A 513 67.74 9.79 -30.08
CA GLY A 513 68.41 10.97 -30.63
C GLY A 513 69.51 11.53 -29.71
N LEU A 514 70.25 10.65 -29.01
CA LEU A 514 71.27 11.04 -28.03
C LEU A 514 72.64 11.24 -28.68
N GLY A 515 73.35 12.31 -28.28
CA GLY A 515 74.74 12.56 -28.70
C GLY A 515 75.74 11.59 -28.07
N ASP A 516 75.69 11.42 -26.75
CA ASP A 516 76.51 10.43 -26.04
C ASP A 516 75.77 9.79 -24.85
N PHE A 517 76.04 8.50 -24.59
CA PHE A 517 75.43 7.73 -23.50
C PHE A 517 76.42 6.68 -23.00
N THR A 518 76.80 6.76 -21.73
CA THR A 518 77.67 5.77 -21.08
C THR A 518 76.80 4.83 -20.22
N PRO A 519 76.84 3.50 -20.45
CA PRO A 519 76.01 2.53 -19.73
C PRO A 519 76.58 2.25 -18.33
N THR A 520 76.53 3.25 -17.46
CA THR A 520 76.80 3.12 -16.03
C THR A 520 75.52 2.72 -15.30
N GLN A 521 75.66 2.11 -14.13
CA GLN A 521 74.50 1.73 -13.33
C GLN A 521 73.61 2.94 -12.97
N ALA A 522 74.21 4.10 -12.73
CA ALA A 522 73.48 5.35 -12.47
C ALA A 522 72.70 5.85 -13.70
N ASN A 523 73.32 5.83 -14.89
CA ASN A 523 72.66 6.30 -16.12
C ASN A 523 71.54 5.36 -16.59
N ILE A 524 71.69 4.05 -16.37
CA ILE A 524 70.64 3.07 -16.70
C ILE A 524 69.46 3.19 -15.74
N LEU A 525 69.72 3.38 -14.43
CA LEU A 525 68.65 3.65 -13.46
C LEU A 525 67.88 4.92 -13.85
N LYS A 526 68.59 6.00 -14.16
CA LYS A 526 67.96 7.26 -14.57
C LYS A 526 67.21 7.16 -15.90
N LEU A 527 67.75 6.43 -16.89
CA LEU A 527 67.06 6.11 -18.13
C LEU A 527 65.79 5.29 -17.89
N ASN A 528 65.83 4.31 -16.98
CA ASN A 528 64.66 3.51 -16.61
C ASN A 528 63.58 4.37 -15.94
N ASP A 529 63.97 5.27 -15.03
CA ASP A 529 63.03 6.21 -14.40
C ASP A 529 62.36 7.12 -15.44
N GLU A 530 63.13 7.66 -16.40
CA GLU A 530 62.61 8.47 -17.51
C GLU A 530 61.72 7.65 -18.46
N LEU A 531 62.09 6.39 -18.76
CA LEU A 531 61.29 5.47 -19.58
C LEU A 531 59.97 5.13 -18.92
N GLU A 532 59.98 4.93 -17.61
CA GLU A 532 58.78 4.61 -16.85
C GLU A 532 57.84 5.83 -16.81
N LEU A 533 58.38 7.05 -16.63
CA LEU A 533 57.60 8.28 -16.80
C LEU A 533 57.01 8.40 -18.22
N ALA A 534 57.80 8.12 -19.26
CA ALA A 534 57.33 8.14 -20.66
C ALA A 534 56.24 7.08 -20.92
N ASP A 535 56.35 5.90 -20.31
CA ASP A 535 55.37 4.81 -20.36
C ASP A 535 54.04 5.23 -19.73
N ILE A 536 54.07 5.84 -18.55
CA ILE A 536 52.88 6.36 -17.85
C ILE A 536 52.20 7.45 -18.69
N ILE A 537 52.98 8.38 -19.27
CA ILE A 537 52.44 9.42 -20.17
C ILE A 537 51.83 8.81 -21.44
N CYS A 538 52.42 7.74 -21.99
CA CYS A 538 51.87 7.03 -23.14
C CYS A 538 50.54 6.36 -22.78
N LYS A 539 50.47 5.65 -21.64
CA LYS A 539 49.23 5.06 -21.12
C LYS A 539 48.11 6.09 -20.96
N ALA A 540 48.41 7.28 -20.42
CA ALA A 540 47.41 8.35 -20.30
C ALA A 540 46.85 8.78 -21.66
N LYS A 541 47.67 8.83 -22.71
CA LYS A 541 47.20 9.14 -24.07
C LYS A 541 46.38 8.01 -24.69
N ASP A 542 46.75 6.76 -24.43
CA ASP A 542 46.01 5.61 -24.95
C ASP A 542 44.59 5.59 -24.35
N ILE A 543 44.47 5.87 -23.05
CA ILE A 543 43.17 6.05 -22.37
C ILE A 543 42.41 7.24 -22.96
N GLU A 544 43.08 8.37 -23.21
CA GLU A 544 42.45 9.55 -23.81
C GLU A 544 41.91 9.27 -25.23
N ALA A 545 42.65 8.51 -26.04
CA ALA A 545 42.19 8.06 -27.36
C ALA A 545 40.98 7.13 -27.26
N GLU A 546 40.99 6.18 -26.32
CA GLU A 546 39.85 5.28 -26.09
C GLU A 546 38.59 6.06 -25.65
N ILE A 547 38.74 7.08 -24.81
CA ILE A 547 37.64 7.97 -24.42
C ILE A 547 37.09 8.71 -25.65
N GLN A 548 37.95 9.23 -26.52
CA GLN A 548 37.54 9.94 -27.74
C GLN A 548 36.77 9.01 -28.70
N ASP A 549 37.20 7.76 -28.85
CA ASP A 549 36.55 6.75 -29.71
C ASP A 549 35.15 6.36 -29.20
N LEU A 550 34.98 6.25 -27.87
CA LEU A 550 33.67 5.97 -27.26
C LEU A 550 32.70 7.17 -27.37
N GLY A 551 33.24 8.38 -27.48
CA GLY A 551 32.49 9.63 -27.61
C GLY A 551 32.31 10.37 -26.30
N ASN A 552 31.56 11.47 -26.34
CA ASN A 552 31.35 12.33 -25.16
C ASN A 552 30.17 11.82 -24.30
N VAL A 553 30.40 11.65 -22.99
CA VAL A 553 29.39 11.23 -22.00
C VAL A 553 28.16 12.10 -22.05
N HIS A 554 28.32 13.42 -22.19
CA HIS A 554 27.20 14.37 -22.24
C HIS A 554 26.23 14.06 -23.40
N VAL A 555 26.78 13.78 -24.58
CA VAL A 555 25.99 13.46 -25.79
C VAL A 555 25.27 12.12 -25.63
N ILE A 556 25.94 11.13 -25.02
CA ILE A 556 25.36 9.81 -24.75
C ILE A 556 24.20 9.94 -23.76
N THR A 557 24.39 10.69 -22.67
CA THR A 557 23.37 10.95 -21.65
C THR A 557 22.15 11.67 -22.24
N GLU A 558 22.35 12.65 -23.11
CA GLU A 558 21.22 13.33 -23.77
C GLU A 558 20.49 12.38 -24.74
N LYS A 559 21.20 11.52 -25.48
CA LYS A 559 20.57 10.46 -26.29
C LYS A 559 19.74 9.51 -25.43
N ILE A 560 20.24 9.06 -24.28
CA ILE A 560 19.49 8.22 -23.33
C ILE A 560 18.19 8.90 -22.92
N ARG A 561 18.22 10.20 -22.57
CA ARG A 561 17.00 10.96 -22.24
C ARG A 561 16.00 11.00 -23.39
N THR A 562 16.46 11.21 -24.63
CA THR A 562 15.57 11.22 -25.80
C THR A 562 14.92 9.85 -26.04
N LEU A 563 15.65 8.75 -25.85
CA LEU A 563 15.10 7.39 -25.97
C LEU A 563 14.10 7.08 -24.86
N LYS A 564 14.39 7.45 -23.60
CA LYS A 564 13.44 7.32 -22.47
C LYS A 564 12.14 8.09 -22.73
N LYS A 565 12.19 9.27 -23.36
CA LYS A 565 10.97 10.00 -23.77
C LYS A 565 10.16 9.26 -24.86
N LYS A 566 10.84 8.56 -25.78
CA LYS A 566 10.17 7.76 -26.83
C LYS A 566 9.49 6.52 -26.24
N GLN A 567 10.03 5.93 -25.18
CA GLN A 567 9.48 4.75 -24.50
C GLN A 567 7.99 4.89 -24.16
N ASN A 568 7.59 5.99 -23.51
CA ASN A 568 6.19 6.19 -23.11
C ASN A 568 5.23 6.23 -24.31
N LYS A 569 5.64 6.89 -25.39
CA LYS A 569 4.86 6.95 -26.63
C LYS A 569 4.76 5.56 -27.28
N LEU A 570 5.87 4.83 -27.28
CA LEU A 570 5.95 3.48 -27.85
C LEU A 570 5.01 2.51 -27.11
N VAL A 571 4.98 2.53 -25.77
CA VAL A 571 4.05 1.68 -24.98
C VAL A 571 2.59 1.97 -25.30
N LYS A 572 2.19 3.25 -25.36
CA LYS A 572 0.81 3.61 -25.71
C LYS A 572 0.45 3.07 -27.09
N ASN A 573 1.35 3.22 -28.06
CA ASN A 573 1.15 2.71 -29.41
C ASN A 573 1.04 1.17 -29.45
N ILE A 574 1.89 0.44 -28.71
CA ILE A 574 1.82 -1.02 -28.56
C ILE A 574 0.46 -1.43 -28.00
N LEU A 575 0.01 -0.80 -26.92
CA LEU A 575 -1.28 -1.11 -26.29
C LEU A 575 -2.45 -0.85 -27.23
N ILE A 576 -2.48 0.31 -27.89
CA ILE A 576 -3.51 0.66 -28.87
C ILE A 576 -3.54 -0.38 -30.00
N ASN A 577 -2.39 -0.75 -30.58
CA ASN A 577 -2.30 -1.72 -31.66
C ASN A 577 -2.75 -3.13 -31.21
N LYS A 578 -2.26 -3.62 -30.06
CA LYS A 578 -2.66 -4.92 -29.50
C LYS A 578 -4.16 -4.99 -29.26
N ARG A 579 -4.74 -3.94 -28.65
CA ARG A 579 -6.18 -3.87 -28.36
C ARG A 579 -7.01 -3.81 -29.63
N ARG A 580 -6.63 -2.98 -30.59
CA ARG A 580 -7.26 -2.92 -31.92
C ARG A 580 -7.25 -4.28 -32.61
N ASN A 581 -6.12 -4.97 -32.64
CA ASN A 581 -6.01 -6.28 -33.28
C ASN A 581 -6.87 -7.34 -32.57
N ALA A 582 -6.89 -7.34 -31.23
CA ALA A 582 -7.76 -8.22 -30.45
C ALA A 582 -9.24 -7.97 -30.75
N LEU A 583 -9.69 -6.70 -30.73
CA LEU A 583 -11.08 -6.32 -31.02
C LEU A 583 -11.48 -6.63 -32.47
N LYS A 584 -10.61 -6.37 -33.45
CA LYS A 584 -10.85 -6.74 -34.84
C LYS A 584 -10.96 -8.26 -35.02
N GLY A 585 -10.08 -9.02 -34.37
CA GLY A 585 -10.15 -10.49 -34.36
C GLY A 585 -11.46 -11.00 -33.75
N LEU A 586 -11.86 -10.40 -32.62
CA LEU A 586 -13.09 -10.70 -31.91
C LEU A 586 -14.35 -10.40 -32.75
N MET A 587 -14.38 -9.26 -33.43
CA MET A 587 -15.52 -8.82 -34.24
C MET A 587 -15.63 -9.56 -35.58
N ARG A 588 -14.54 -10.14 -36.09
CA ARG A 588 -14.54 -11.02 -37.27
C ARG A 588 -15.10 -12.41 -36.97
N ASP A 589 -14.97 -12.89 -35.73
CA ASP A 589 -15.49 -14.19 -35.31
C ASP A 589 -16.99 -14.10 -34.93
N GLN A 590 -17.85 -14.64 -35.80
CA GLN A 590 -19.30 -14.60 -35.62
C GLN A 590 -19.76 -15.32 -34.34
N THR A 591 -19.07 -16.38 -33.92
CA THR A 591 -19.42 -17.16 -32.72
C THR A 591 -19.14 -16.33 -31.47
N LYS A 592 -17.96 -15.69 -31.42
CA LYS A 592 -17.59 -14.81 -30.30
C LYS A 592 -18.50 -13.59 -30.22
N ARG A 593 -18.81 -12.97 -31.36
CA ARG A 593 -19.76 -11.85 -31.45
C ARG A 593 -21.15 -12.21 -30.93
N GLN A 594 -21.66 -13.39 -31.31
CA GLN A 594 -22.95 -13.87 -30.81
C GLN A 594 -22.90 -14.08 -29.29
N ARG A 595 -21.82 -14.64 -28.74
CA ARG A 595 -21.66 -14.81 -27.29
C ARG A 595 -21.63 -13.48 -26.54
N LEU A 596 -20.94 -12.46 -27.06
CA LEU A 596 -20.97 -11.11 -26.47
C LEU A 596 -22.38 -10.52 -26.44
N TYR A 597 -23.17 -10.77 -27.48
CA TYR A 597 -24.57 -10.33 -27.51
C TYR A 597 -25.42 -11.03 -26.44
N VAL A 598 -25.24 -12.35 -26.23
CA VAL A 598 -25.93 -13.08 -25.16
C VAL A 598 -25.50 -12.57 -23.78
N HIS A 599 -24.19 -12.36 -23.55
CA HIS A 599 -23.67 -11.74 -22.33
C HIS A 599 -24.27 -10.35 -22.08
N SER A 600 -24.36 -9.50 -23.10
CA SER A 600 -24.96 -8.16 -22.94
C SER A 600 -26.41 -8.23 -22.46
N LYS A 601 -27.16 -9.26 -22.90
CA LYS A 601 -28.55 -9.49 -22.46
C LYS A 601 -28.62 -10.07 -21.05
N SER A 602 -27.71 -10.98 -20.69
CA SER A 602 -27.70 -11.62 -19.36
C SER A 602 -27.38 -10.62 -18.25
N LEU A 603 -26.57 -9.59 -18.54
CA LEU A 603 -26.23 -8.53 -17.59
C LEU A 603 -27.41 -7.63 -17.19
N VAL A 604 -28.42 -7.49 -18.06
CA VAL A 604 -29.61 -6.65 -17.82
C VAL A 604 -30.83 -7.50 -17.37
N GLU A 605 -30.64 -8.83 -17.25
CA GLU A 605 -31.69 -9.75 -16.84
C GLU A 605 -32.10 -9.52 -15.37
N ARG A 606 -33.41 -9.37 -15.13
CA ARG A 606 -33.95 -9.07 -13.80
C ARG A 606 -34.08 -10.32 -12.93
N LYS A 607 -34.15 -11.52 -13.53
CA LYS A 607 -34.22 -12.79 -12.80
C LYS A 607 -32.83 -13.32 -12.43
N LYS A 608 -32.45 -13.17 -11.16
CA LYS A 608 -31.13 -13.57 -10.62
C LYS A 608 -30.78 -15.05 -10.83
N SER A 609 -31.75 -15.96 -10.74
CA SER A 609 -31.54 -17.40 -11.00
C SER A 609 -31.23 -17.70 -12.47
N LEU A 610 -31.86 -16.97 -13.40
CA LEU A 610 -31.60 -17.09 -14.82
C LEU A 610 -30.25 -16.47 -15.18
N GLN A 611 -29.94 -15.31 -14.61
CA GLN A 611 -28.65 -14.63 -14.77
C GLN A 611 -27.47 -15.51 -14.34
N ASN A 612 -27.50 -16.09 -13.14
CA ASN A 612 -26.42 -16.96 -12.65
C ASN A 612 -26.21 -18.18 -13.56
N ARG A 613 -27.30 -18.83 -13.99
CA ARG A 613 -27.23 -19.99 -14.88
C ARG A 613 -26.61 -19.63 -16.25
N LEU A 614 -26.94 -18.45 -16.78
CA LEU A 614 -26.36 -17.96 -18.04
C LEU A 614 -24.86 -17.68 -17.87
N LEU A 615 -24.47 -16.98 -16.81
CA LEU A 615 -23.06 -16.66 -16.52
C LEU A 615 -22.19 -17.91 -16.31
N GLU A 616 -22.71 -18.95 -15.66
CA GLU A 616 -21.99 -20.21 -15.44
C GLU A 616 -21.81 -21.01 -16.74
N ALA A 617 -22.87 -21.13 -17.54
CA ALA A 617 -22.88 -21.93 -18.76
C ALA A 617 -22.10 -21.30 -19.92
N GLU A 618 -21.93 -19.97 -19.93
CA GLU A 618 -21.31 -19.26 -21.04
C GLU A 618 -19.78 -19.26 -21.01
N ASP A 619 -19.17 -19.27 -22.19
CA ASP A 619 -17.74 -19.03 -22.34
C ASP A 619 -17.46 -17.53 -22.12
N PHE A 620 -16.67 -17.23 -21.09
CA PHE A 620 -16.32 -15.86 -20.71
C PHE A 620 -15.12 -15.33 -21.49
N LYS A 621 -14.39 -16.18 -22.22
CA LYS A 621 -13.20 -15.79 -22.99
C LYS A 621 -13.45 -14.65 -23.98
N PRO A 622 -14.53 -14.64 -24.79
CA PRO A 622 -14.81 -13.51 -25.69
C PRO A 622 -14.95 -12.18 -24.94
N LEU A 623 -15.51 -12.22 -23.73
CA LEU A 623 -15.67 -11.02 -22.91
C LEU A 623 -14.34 -10.55 -22.31
N LEU A 624 -13.46 -11.48 -21.92
CA LEU A 624 -12.10 -11.13 -21.49
C LEU A 624 -11.22 -10.65 -22.66
N GLU A 625 -11.46 -11.12 -23.88
CA GLU A 625 -10.82 -10.56 -25.09
C GLU A 625 -11.31 -9.12 -25.34
N ALA A 626 -12.62 -8.87 -25.16
CA ALA A 626 -13.20 -7.53 -25.24
C ALA A 626 -12.71 -6.60 -24.12
N PHE A 627 -12.54 -7.11 -22.90
CA PHE A 627 -12.13 -6.36 -21.71
C PHE A 627 -11.09 -7.17 -20.91
N PRO A 628 -9.78 -6.96 -21.15
CA PRO A 628 -8.73 -7.79 -20.60
C PRO A 628 -8.43 -7.47 -19.13
N CYS A 629 -8.76 -6.26 -18.67
CA CYS A 629 -8.65 -5.87 -17.26
C CYS A 629 -10.02 -5.59 -16.65
N TRP A 630 -10.29 -6.19 -15.49
CA TRP A 630 -11.51 -6.00 -14.72
C TRP A 630 -11.19 -5.42 -13.35
N CYS A 631 -11.82 -4.32 -12.99
CA CYS A 631 -11.63 -3.60 -11.74
C CYS A 631 -12.91 -3.75 -10.89
N VAL A 632 -12.86 -4.40 -9.73
CA VAL A 632 -14.04 -4.73 -8.91
C VAL A 632 -13.75 -4.68 -7.41
N THR A 633 -14.75 -4.48 -6.56
CA THR A 633 -14.55 -4.60 -5.11
C THR A 633 -14.63 -6.05 -4.66
N THR A 634 -13.88 -6.45 -3.63
CA THR A 634 -13.79 -7.86 -3.17
C THR A 634 -15.16 -8.50 -2.93
N TYR A 635 -16.08 -7.78 -2.29
CA TYR A 635 -17.45 -8.26 -2.01
C TYR A 635 -18.36 -8.31 -3.25
N ALA A 636 -18.10 -7.49 -4.28
CA ALA A 636 -18.94 -7.40 -5.47
C ALA A 636 -18.53 -8.38 -6.59
N VAL A 637 -17.39 -9.07 -6.45
CA VAL A 637 -16.88 -10.07 -7.40
C VAL A 637 -17.93 -11.13 -7.70
N SER A 638 -18.58 -11.67 -6.65
CA SER A 638 -19.51 -12.78 -6.76
C SER A 638 -20.75 -12.49 -7.61
N GLY A 639 -21.19 -11.23 -7.64
CA GLY A 639 -22.31 -10.80 -8.47
C GLY A 639 -21.91 -10.42 -9.90
N SER A 640 -20.61 -10.33 -10.20
CA SER A 640 -20.10 -9.76 -11.46
C SER A 640 -19.35 -10.77 -12.33
N LEU A 641 -18.76 -11.79 -11.73
CA LEU A 641 -17.86 -12.72 -12.41
C LEU A 641 -18.22 -14.18 -12.07
N PRO A 642 -18.24 -15.10 -13.05
CA PRO A 642 -18.51 -16.50 -12.79
C PRO A 642 -17.39 -17.15 -11.95
N MET A 643 -17.74 -18.19 -11.20
CA MET A 643 -16.80 -19.00 -10.41
C MET A 643 -16.09 -20.05 -11.28
N LYS A 644 -15.12 -19.59 -12.08
CA LYS A 644 -14.28 -20.47 -12.93
C LYS A 644 -12.82 -20.46 -12.43
N PRO A 645 -12.20 -21.64 -12.24
CA PRO A 645 -10.81 -21.72 -11.80
C PRO A 645 -9.90 -21.11 -12.87
N GLY A 646 -8.96 -20.26 -12.46
CA GLY A 646 -7.96 -19.68 -13.37
C GLY A 646 -8.56 -18.88 -14.54
N LEU A 647 -9.75 -18.29 -14.34
CA LEU A 647 -10.43 -17.39 -15.29
C LEU A 647 -9.53 -16.25 -15.76
N PHE A 648 -8.72 -15.69 -14.85
CA PHE A 648 -7.74 -14.65 -15.11
C PHE A 648 -6.32 -15.21 -15.04
N ASP A 649 -5.42 -14.68 -15.86
CA ASP A 649 -4.01 -15.03 -15.76
C ASP A 649 -3.39 -14.46 -14.48
N VAL A 650 -3.75 -13.22 -14.11
CA VAL A 650 -3.28 -12.56 -12.89
C VAL A 650 -4.42 -11.87 -12.16
N ALA A 651 -4.50 -12.02 -10.83
CA ALA A 651 -5.28 -11.13 -9.96
C ALA A 651 -4.36 -10.16 -9.20
N ILE A 652 -4.76 -8.92 -9.06
CA ILE A 652 -4.09 -7.91 -8.25
C ILE A 652 -5.06 -7.50 -7.16
N ILE A 653 -4.71 -7.69 -5.88
CA ILE A 653 -5.51 -7.23 -4.75
C ILE A 653 -4.82 -6.02 -4.14
N ASP A 654 -5.40 -4.83 -4.30
CA ASP A 654 -4.90 -3.57 -3.76
C ASP A 654 -5.54 -3.24 -2.40
N GLU A 655 -4.81 -2.53 -1.55
CA GLU A 655 -5.16 -2.30 -0.15
C GLU A 655 -5.47 -3.61 0.61
N ALA A 656 -4.68 -4.65 0.33
CA ALA A 656 -4.91 -5.99 0.86
C ALA A 656 -4.73 -6.11 2.38
N SER A 657 -4.05 -5.15 3.03
CA SER A 657 -3.98 -5.07 4.49
C SER A 657 -5.32 -4.73 5.13
N GLN A 658 -6.25 -4.16 4.36
CA GLN A 658 -7.61 -3.87 4.79
C GLN A 658 -8.62 -4.96 4.37
N CYS A 659 -8.18 -5.94 3.59
CA CYS A 659 -9.05 -7.00 3.09
C CYS A 659 -9.01 -8.20 4.04
N ASP A 660 -10.19 -8.68 4.44
CA ASP A 660 -10.31 -9.96 5.12
C ASP A 660 -9.97 -11.12 4.17
N ILE A 661 -9.53 -12.24 4.75
CA ILE A 661 -9.06 -13.40 3.99
C ILE A 661 -10.20 -14.04 3.18
N ALA A 662 -11.42 -14.05 3.73
CA ALA A 662 -12.55 -14.76 3.18
C ALA A 662 -13.10 -14.11 1.90
N SER A 663 -13.14 -12.77 1.84
CA SER A 663 -13.54 -12.02 0.64
C SER A 663 -12.51 -12.10 -0.49
N CYS A 664 -11.24 -12.33 -0.17
CA CYS A 664 -10.17 -12.53 -1.16
C CYS A 664 -10.09 -13.96 -1.71
N PHE A 665 -10.52 -14.97 -0.94
CA PHE A 665 -10.39 -16.39 -1.33
C PHE A 665 -11.01 -16.72 -2.71
N PRO A 666 -12.22 -16.21 -3.04
CA PRO A 666 -12.81 -16.44 -4.37
C PRO A 666 -12.09 -15.70 -5.52
N ILE A 667 -11.35 -14.63 -5.24
CA ILE A 667 -10.50 -13.96 -6.24
C ILE A 667 -9.30 -14.85 -6.56
N LEU A 668 -8.64 -15.41 -5.53
CA LEU A 668 -7.51 -16.32 -5.69
C LEU A 668 -7.90 -17.60 -6.46
N TYR A 669 -9.13 -18.08 -6.28
CA TYR A 669 -9.67 -19.19 -7.07
C TYR A 669 -9.80 -18.85 -8.56
N ARG A 670 -10.20 -17.62 -8.89
CA ARG A 670 -10.39 -17.16 -10.28
C ARG A 670 -9.08 -16.83 -11.01
N ALA A 671 -7.92 -16.83 -10.34
CA ALA A 671 -6.68 -16.40 -10.96
C ALA A 671 -5.61 -17.50 -10.96
N LYS A 672 -4.77 -17.54 -11.98
CA LYS A 672 -3.62 -18.46 -12.06
C LYS A 672 -2.43 -17.98 -11.22
N LYS A 673 -2.23 -16.67 -11.18
CA LYS A 673 -1.22 -15.97 -10.37
C LYS A 673 -1.85 -14.79 -9.63
N ALA A 674 -1.25 -14.33 -8.54
CA ALA A 674 -1.70 -13.11 -7.87
C ALA A 674 -0.56 -12.20 -7.39
N VAL A 675 -0.83 -10.89 -7.41
CA VAL A 675 -0.03 -9.85 -6.78
C VAL A 675 -0.86 -9.22 -5.68
N ILE A 676 -0.38 -9.26 -4.45
CA ILE A 676 -1.09 -8.76 -3.27
C ILE A 676 -0.36 -7.50 -2.80
N VAL A 677 -1.02 -6.36 -2.93
CA VAL A 677 -0.47 -5.03 -2.68
C VAL A 677 -1.10 -4.48 -1.40
N GLY A 678 -0.29 -4.12 -0.41
CA GLY A 678 -0.77 -3.66 0.88
C GLY A 678 0.33 -3.02 1.72
N ASP A 679 0.02 -2.75 2.99
CA ASP A 679 0.99 -2.22 3.95
C ASP A 679 0.58 -2.61 5.37
N ASP A 680 1.32 -3.52 6.00
CA ASP A 680 1.09 -4.01 7.36
C ASP A 680 1.40 -2.96 8.43
N LYS A 681 2.00 -1.82 8.05
CA LYS A 681 2.26 -0.67 8.92
C LYS A 681 1.17 0.41 8.84
N GLN A 682 0.14 0.19 8.02
CA GLN A 682 -1.09 1.01 7.96
C GLN A 682 -2.26 0.26 8.59
N LEU A 683 -3.44 0.87 8.63
CA LEU A 683 -4.59 0.30 9.33
C LEU A 683 -4.92 -1.13 8.84
N PRO A 684 -5.06 -2.10 9.78
CA PRO A 684 -5.40 -3.48 9.44
C PRO A 684 -6.88 -3.59 9.04
N HIS A 685 -7.27 -4.76 8.53
CA HIS A 685 -8.69 -5.07 8.37
C HIS A 685 -9.32 -5.23 9.76
N LEU A 686 -10.55 -4.79 9.86
CA LEU A 686 -11.33 -4.87 11.09
C LEU A 686 -12.22 -6.10 11.03
N SER A 687 -12.26 -6.86 12.11
CA SER A 687 -13.15 -8.00 12.28
C SER A 687 -13.79 -8.00 13.66
N PHE A 688 -15.09 -8.32 13.69
CA PHE A 688 -15.88 -8.42 14.91
C PHE A 688 -16.07 -9.85 15.40
N LEU A 689 -15.34 -10.80 14.83
CA LEU A 689 -15.40 -12.19 15.26
C LEU A 689 -14.73 -12.33 16.64
N GLU A 690 -15.43 -12.96 17.58
CA GLU A 690 -14.88 -13.28 18.89
C GLU A 690 -13.74 -14.30 18.78
N SER A 691 -12.64 -14.05 19.51
CA SER A 691 -11.44 -14.93 19.52
C SER A 691 -11.77 -16.37 19.88
N ALA A 692 -12.72 -16.57 20.78
CA ALA A 692 -13.09 -17.90 21.26
C ALA A 692 -13.87 -18.70 20.20
N LYS A 693 -14.78 -18.03 19.47
CA LYS A 693 -15.49 -18.63 18.33
C LYS A 693 -14.56 -18.95 17.17
N GLU A 694 -13.63 -18.05 16.87
CA GLU A 694 -12.58 -18.28 15.88
C GLU A 694 -11.79 -19.58 16.19
N GLN A 695 -11.33 -19.73 17.44
CA GLN A 695 -10.60 -20.92 17.88
C GLN A 695 -11.46 -22.20 17.81
N SER A 696 -12.74 -22.09 18.16
CA SER A 696 -13.71 -23.19 18.02
C SER A 696 -13.86 -23.63 16.57
N PHE A 697 -13.99 -22.69 15.62
CA PHE A 697 -14.07 -23.01 14.20
C PHE A 697 -12.78 -23.63 13.66
N MET A 698 -11.61 -23.13 14.06
CA MET A 698 -10.32 -23.75 13.69
C MET A 698 -10.24 -25.22 14.15
N SER A 699 -10.70 -25.49 15.38
CA SER A 699 -10.72 -26.83 15.97
C SER A 699 -11.72 -27.74 15.26
N LYS A 700 -12.93 -27.24 15.00
CA LYS A 700 -14.01 -27.93 14.26
C LYS A 700 -13.57 -28.41 12.88
N TYR A 701 -12.79 -27.61 12.17
CA TYR A 701 -12.30 -27.94 10.82
C TYR A 701 -10.90 -28.55 10.81
N GLU A 702 -10.35 -28.91 11.98
CA GLU A 702 -9.03 -29.54 12.14
C GLU A 702 -7.91 -28.76 11.42
N VAL A 703 -7.91 -27.43 11.58
CA VAL A 703 -6.80 -26.58 11.12
C VAL A 703 -5.60 -26.88 12.02
N ALA A 704 -4.55 -27.45 11.45
CA ALA A 704 -3.37 -27.86 12.22
C ALA A 704 -2.72 -26.68 12.93
N ASP A 705 -2.23 -26.89 14.16
CA ASP A 705 -1.69 -25.85 15.05
C ASP A 705 -0.63 -24.96 14.38
N ARG A 706 0.23 -25.54 13.54
CA ARG A 706 1.27 -24.79 12.78
C ARG A 706 0.71 -23.71 11.86
N TYR A 707 -0.56 -23.81 11.48
CA TYR A 707 -1.26 -22.89 10.58
C TYR A 707 -2.25 -21.97 11.31
N GLN A 708 -2.65 -22.28 12.55
CA GLN A 708 -3.68 -21.52 13.25
C GLN A 708 -3.31 -20.04 13.41
N LEU A 709 -2.08 -19.74 13.83
CA LEU A 709 -1.61 -18.35 13.98
C LEU A 709 -1.67 -17.56 12.66
N MET A 710 -1.41 -18.20 11.53
CA MET A 710 -1.43 -17.56 10.21
C MET A 710 -2.86 -17.36 9.69
N TRP A 711 -3.77 -18.31 9.94
CA TRP A 711 -5.13 -18.27 9.41
C TRP A 711 -6.15 -17.65 10.38
N ARG A 712 -5.67 -16.87 11.37
CA ARG A 712 -6.55 -16.03 12.20
C ARG A 712 -7.26 -15.01 11.32
N PHE A 713 -8.55 -15.23 11.14
CA PHE A 713 -9.47 -14.36 10.44
C PHE A 713 -9.59 -12.99 11.12
N ARG A 714 -9.55 -12.95 12.46
CA ARG A 714 -9.72 -11.72 13.21
C ARG A 714 -8.54 -10.76 13.03
N THR A 715 -7.31 -11.27 13.13
CA THR A 715 -6.11 -10.43 13.25
C THR A 715 -5.28 -10.31 11.97
N ASN A 716 -5.38 -11.28 11.06
CA ASN A 716 -4.53 -11.31 9.86
C ASN A 716 -5.33 -10.96 8.62
N SER A 717 -4.80 -10.03 7.85
CA SER A 717 -5.34 -9.63 6.56
C SER A 717 -4.91 -10.58 5.45
N MET A 718 -5.50 -10.42 4.26
CA MET A 718 -5.00 -11.10 3.07
C MET A 718 -3.54 -10.73 2.76
N PHE A 719 -3.12 -9.51 3.10
CA PHE A 719 -1.72 -9.11 2.92
C PHE A 719 -0.77 -9.92 3.81
N ASP A 720 -1.11 -10.15 5.08
CA ASP A 720 -0.26 -10.91 6.00
C ASP A 720 -0.06 -12.36 5.53
N ILE A 721 -1.14 -13.00 5.07
CA ILE A 721 -1.08 -14.33 4.47
C ILE A 721 -0.21 -14.31 3.22
N ALA A 722 -0.42 -13.34 2.33
CA ALA A 722 0.34 -13.27 1.09
C ALA A 722 1.83 -13.05 1.35
N ASN A 723 2.17 -12.26 2.36
CA ASN A 723 3.55 -11.99 2.74
C ASN A 723 4.26 -13.25 3.26
N TYR A 724 3.54 -14.12 3.98
CA TYR A 724 4.05 -15.43 4.40
C TYR A 724 4.30 -16.37 3.23
N TYR A 725 3.34 -16.48 2.32
CA TYR A 725 3.39 -17.40 1.17
C TYR A 725 4.24 -16.90 0.00
N SER A 726 4.58 -15.61 -0.03
CA SER A 726 5.40 -14.99 -1.06
C SER A 726 6.87 -15.35 -0.85
N MET A 727 7.48 -15.97 -1.85
CA MET A 727 8.92 -16.30 -1.81
C MET A 727 9.83 -15.06 -1.84
N LYS A 728 9.33 -13.95 -2.40
CA LYS A 728 10.09 -12.70 -2.61
C LYS A 728 9.16 -11.50 -2.36
N PRO A 729 8.87 -11.16 -1.10
CA PRO A 729 8.15 -9.94 -0.79
C PRO A 729 8.94 -8.72 -1.28
N VAL A 730 8.27 -7.79 -1.96
CA VAL A 730 8.92 -6.62 -2.55
C VAL A 730 8.50 -5.35 -1.80
N LEU A 731 9.48 -4.68 -1.19
CA LEU A 731 9.31 -3.33 -0.65
C LEU A 731 9.48 -2.30 -1.77
N LEU A 732 8.47 -1.47 -1.99
CA LEU A 732 8.58 -0.25 -2.78
C LEU A 732 9.35 0.78 -1.95
N ASP A 733 10.61 0.98 -2.30
CA ASP A 733 11.61 1.70 -1.50
C ASP A 733 11.78 3.16 -1.90
N GLU A 734 10.96 3.72 -2.78
CA GLU A 734 11.05 5.13 -3.22
C GLU A 734 9.77 5.89 -2.85
N HIS A 735 9.87 6.97 -2.07
CA HIS A 735 8.73 7.78 -1.59
C HIS A 735 8.64 9.13 -2.30
N PHE A 736 7.49 9.40 -2.93
CA PHE A 736 7.27 10.58 -3.79
C PHE A 736 6.26 11.57 -3.24
N ARG A 737 5.71 11.34 -2.04
CA ARG A 737 4.62 12.14 -1.47
C ARG A 737 5.12 13.24 -0.54
N SER A 738 5.68 12.85 0.59
CA SER A 738 6.00 13.75 1.72
C SER A 738 7.44 14.22 1.66
N LEU A 739 7.70 15.43 2.15
CA LEU A 739 9.05 15.95 2.36
C LEU A 739 9.84 15.09 3.37
N PRO A 740 11.18 15.09 3.30
CA PRO A 740 12.02 14.27 4.18
C PRO A 740 11.71 14.42 5.68
N PRO A 741 11.55 15.64 6.25
CA PRO A 741 11.25 15.77 7.68
C PRO A 741 9.96 15.04 8.10
N ILE A 742 8.93 15.00 7.26
CA ILE A 742 7.65 14.34 7.57
C ILE A 742 7.81 12.82 7.62
N ILE A 743 8.39 12.23 6.58
CA ILE A 743 8.41 10.77 6.43
C ILE A 743 9.56 10.10 7.19
N ASN A 744 10.64 10.82 7.52
CA ASN A 744 11.85 10.24 8.10
C ASN A 744 11.61 9.57 9.46
N PHE A 745 10.73 10.11 10.31
CA PHE A 745 10.35 9.43 11.55
C PHE A 745 9.71 8.07 11.25
N SER A 746 8.71 8.06 10.35
CA SER A 746 8.02 6.83 9.95
C SER A 746 8.98 5.81 9.31
N ASN A 747 9.87 6.28 8.42
CA ASN A 747 10.88 5.47 7.77
C ASN A 747 11.81 4.78 8.79
N LYS A 748 12.27 5.52 9.80
CA LYS A 748 13.13 4.99 10.87
C LYS A 748 12.39 3.97 11.72
N GLU A 749 11.21 4.33 12.21
CA GLU A 749 10.47 3.56 13.22
C GLU A 749 9.78 2.32 12.64
N PHE A 750 9.17 2.43 11.45
CA PHE A 750 8.33 1.36 10.89
C PHE A 750 8.99 0.58 9.74
N TYR A 751 9.93 1.20 9.02
CA TYR A 751 10.52 0.62 7.80
C TYR A 751 12.02 0.35 7.87
N GLY A 752 12.69 0.72 8.97
CA GLY A 752 14.11 0.46 9.20
C GLY A 752 15.04 1.23 8.26
N ASN A 753 14.70 2.49 7.93
CA ASN A 753 15.45 3.36 7.01
C ASN A 753 15.65 2.78 5.59
N ARG A 754 14.75 1.89 5.16
CA ARG A 754 14.80 1.30 3.81
C ARG A 754 14.13 2.17 2.75
N ILE A 755 13.38 3.20 3.13
CA ILE A 755 12.68 4.09 2.20
C ILE A 755 13.61 5.24 1.80
N ARG A 756 13.70 5.51 0.50
CA ARG A 756 14.42 6.63 -0.11
C ARG A 756 13.43 7.73 -0.43
N VAL A 757 13.64 8.92 0.12
CA VAL A 757 12.76 10.06 -0.11
C VAL A 757 13.17 10.76 -1.41
N MET A 758 12.23 10.86 -2.35
CA MET A 758 12.45 11.42 -3.69
C MET A 758 11.98 12.87 -3.82
N LYS A 759 11.47 13.47 -2.74
CA LYS A 759 11.08 14.88 -2.71
C LYS A 759 12.27 15.79 -2.44
N LYS A 760 12.21 16.99 -3.02
CA LYS A 760 13.18 18.07 -2.79
C LYS A 760 12.80 18.79 -1.50
N ASP A 761 13.77 18.93 -0.61
CA ASP A 761 13.63 19.71 0.62
C ASP A 761 14.23 21.10 0.42
N ASP A 762 13.53 22.12 0.91
CA ASP A 762 14.07 23.47 1.05
C ASP A 762 14.43 23.69 2.52
N PRO A 763 15.73 23.80 2.85
CA PRO A 763 16.17 23.99 4.24
C PRO A 763 15.63 25.26 4.91
N ASN A 764 15.13 26.23 4.14
CA ASN A 764 14.58 27.48 4.67
C ASN A 764 13.09 27.37 5.04
N GLU A 765 12.39 26.32 4.56
CA GLU A 765 10.97 26.13 4.84
C GLU A 765 10.78 25.29 6.12
N LYS A 766 9.98 25.81 7.05
CA LYS A 766 9.63 25.08 8.27
C LYS A 766 8.56 24.02 7.97
N VAL A 767 9.02 22.77 7.82
CA VAL A 767 8.17 21.61 7.45
C VAL A 767 7.42 21.01 8.64
N LEU A 768 8.06 20.92 9.80
CA LEU A 768 7.43 20.44 11.04
C LEU A 768 7.37 21.57 12.08
N GLU A 769 6.23 21.67 12.75
CA GLU A 769 5.97 22.69 13.77
C GLU A 769 5.29 22.06 14.99
N ILE A 770 5.74 22.43 16.19
CA ILE A 770 5.00 22.21 17.44
C ILE A 770 4.36 23.53 17.90
N VAL A 771 3.06 23.48 18.19
CA VAL A 771 2.34 24.53 18.90
C VAL A 771 2.06 24.01 20.31
N GLU A 772 2.80 24.52 21.30
CA GLU A 772 2.59 24.18 22.71
C GLU A 772 1.32 24.87 23.25
N VAL A 773 0.46 24.10 23.89
CA VAL A 773 -0.82 24.57 24.45
C VAL A 773 -0.83 24.27 25.96
N PRO A 774 -0.15 25.08 26.79
CA PRO A 774 0.10 24.79 28.21
C PRO A 774 -1.18 24.77 29.06
N ASP A 775 -2.19 25.54 28.68
CA ASP A 775 -3.51 25.57 29.36
C ASP A 775 -4.42 24.40 28.94
N GLY A 776 -3.90 23.47 28.14
CA GLY A 776 -4.61 22.31 27.64
C GLY A 776 -5.23 21.46 28.75
N LYS A 777 -6.51 21.11 28.57
CA LYS A 777 -7.24 20.28 29.52
C LYS A 777 -8.28 19.44 28.79
N VAL A 778 -8.32 18.15 29.12
CA VAL A 778 -9.29 17.21 28.56
C VAL A 778 -10.58 17.19 29.39
N ASP A 779 -11.74 17.32 28.76
CA ASP A 779 -13.04 17.20 29.45
C ASP A 779 -13.20 15.79 30.08
N ALA A 780 -13.81 15.71 31.25
CA ALA A 780 -14.01 14.43 31.95
C ALA A 780 -15.09 13.54 31.28
N ASP A 781 -16.11 14.17 30.67
CA ASP A 781 -17.25 13.47 30.07
C ASP A 781 -16.98 13.00 28.62
N ALA A 782 -15.98 13.58 27.95
CA ALA A 782 -15.62 13.26 26.57
C ALA A 782 -14.16 13.65 26.31
N THR A 783 -13.38 12.84 25.58
CA THR A 783 -11.97 13.16 25.26
C THR A 783 -11.84 14.34 24.30
N ARG A 784 -12.00 15.56 24.83
CA ARG A 784 -11.96 16.84 24.11
C ARG A 784 -11.04 17.82 24.82
N ASN A 785 -10.20 18.52 24.07
CA ASN A 785 -9.32 19.57 24.57
C ASN A 785 -9.69 20.89 23.87
N LEU A 786 -10.50 21.72 24.53
CA LEU A 786 -10.97 23.00 23.99
C LEU A 786 -9.83 24.01 23.76
N PRO A 787 -8.87 24.19 24.68
CA PRO A 787 -7.70 25.03 24.42
C PRO A 787 -6.91 24.63 23.17
N GLU A 788 -6.71 23.32 22.92
CA GLU A 788 -6.08 22.86 21.66
C GLU A 788 -6.90 23.25 20.44
N ILE A 789 -8.23 23.13 20.50
CA ILE A 789 -9.13 23.50 19.39
C ILE A 789 -9.02 24.98 19.09
N GLU A 790 -9.00 25.84 20.11
CA GLU A 790 -8.88 27.29 19.93
C GLU A 790 -7.54 27.66 19.27
N ALA A 791 -6.44 27.08 19.76
CA ALA A 791 -5.12 27.28 19.16
C ALA A 791 -5.07 26.80 17.71
N LEU A 792 -5.67 25.64 17.42
CA LEU A 792 -5.71 25.05 16.08
C LEU A 792 -6.54 25.90 15.12
N VAL A 793 -7.73 26.33 15.51
CA VAL A 793 -8.60 27.16 14.67
C VAL A 793 -7.95 28.52 14.39
N LYS A 794 -7.25 29.10 15.37
CA LYS A 794 -6.47 30.33 15.17
C LYS A 794 -5.37 30.13 14.12
N ARG A 795 -4.56 29.08 14.26
CA ARG A 795 -3.47 28.78 13.32
C ARG A 795 -3.99 28.46 11.92
N LEU A 796 -5.08 27.70 11.82
CA LEU A 796 -5.78 27.43 10.56
C LEU A 796 -6.19 28.72 9.85
N HIS A 797 -6.79 29.67 10.58
CA HIS A 797 -7.20 30.95 10.02
C HIS A 797 -5.99 31.76 9.52
N GLU A 798 -4.88 31.78 10.25
CA GLU A 798 -3.64 32.43 9.81
C GLU A 798 -3.11 31.82 8.49
N ILE A 799 -3.03 30.49 8.41
CA ILE A 799 -2.57 29.77 7.21
C ILE A 799 -3.43 30.11 6.00
N ILE A 800 -4.75 30.14 6.17
CA ILE A 800 -5.68 30.48 5.08
C ILE A 800 -5.47 31.93 4.62
N VAL A 801 -5.34 32.87 5.55
CA VAL A 801 -5.12 34.29 5.21
C VAL A 801 -3.81 34.50 4.47
N ASP A 802 -2.72 33.86 4.92
CA ASP A 802 -1.42 33.97 4.26
C ASP A 802 -1.44 33.30 2.88
N ASN A 803 -2.06 32.12 2.76
CA ASN A 803 -2.14 31.42 1.49
C ASN A 803 -3.01 32.17 0.45
N GLU A 804 -4.09 32.83 0.87
CA GLU A 804 -4.89 33.67 -0.04
C GLU A 804 -4.12 34.90 -0.54
N ARG A 805 -3.13 35.38 0.21
CA ARG A 805 -2.25 36.48 -0.22
C ARG A 805 -1.18 36.02 -1.20
N GLU A 806 -0.60 34.84 -0.96
CA GLU A 806 0.55 34.34 -1.72
C GLU A 806 0.16 33.51 -2.94
N ASN A 807 -0.90 32.71 -2.86
CA ASN A 807 -1.33 31.74 -3.89
C ASN A 807 -2.86 31.71 -4.10
N PRO A 808 -3.50 32.83 -4.50
CA PRO A 808 -4.96 32.93 -4.61
C PRO A 808 -5.58 31.97 -5.64
N ASP A 809 -4.85 31.64 -6.71
CA ASP A 809 -5.33 30.82 -7.84
C ASP A 809 -5.07 29.32 -7.66
N ASN A 810 -4.23 28.93 -6.69
CA ASN A 810 -3.89 27.53 -6.42
C ASN A 810 -3.74 27.30 -4.91
N PRO A 811 -4.86 27.30 -4.17
CA PRO A 811 -4.86 27.20 -2.71
C PRO A 811 -4.31 25.86 -2.25
N VAL A 812 -3.63 25.86 -1.10
CA VAL A 812 -3.16 24.61 -0.48
C VAL A 812 -4.32 23.81 0.10
N SER A 813 -4.21 22.48 0.00
CA SER A 813 -5.16 21.56 0.60
C SER A 813 -4.85 21.33 2.09
N ILE A 814 -5.86 21.35 2.95
CA ILE A 814 -5.67 21.28 4.42
C ILE A 814 -6.43 20.11 5.02
N GLY A 815 -5.79 19.38 5.95
CA GLY A 815 -6.43 18.34 6.74
C GLY A 815 -6.25 18.57 8.24
N ILE A 816 -7.29 18.27 9.01
CA ILE A 816 -7.28 18.36 10.47
C ILE A 816 -7.54 16.97 11.03
N ILE A 817 -6.56 16.44 11.74
CA ILE A 817 -6.59 15.08 12.28
C ILE A 817 -6.62 15.13 13.80
N SER A 818 -7.49 14.33 14.39
CA SER A 818 -7.37 13.96 15.81
C SER A 818 -7.66 12.48 16.00
N PRO A 819 -6.92 11.77 16.88
CA PRO A 819 -7.20 10.37 17.17
C PRO A 819 -8.54 10.19 17.91
N PHE A 820 -9.06 11.24 18.56
CA PHE A 820 -10.27 11.15 19.37
C PHE A 820 -11.47 11.78 18.65
N ARG A 821 -12.54 11.00 18.49
CA ARG A 821 -13.74 11.43 17.78
C ARG A 821 -14.45 12.63 18.41
N ALA A 822 -14.53 12.66 19.73
CA ALA A 822 -15.16 13.78 20.43
C ALA A 822 -14.43 15.11 20.12
N GLN A 823 -13.11 15.06 19.96
CA GLN A 823 -12.30 16.19 19.50
C GLN A 823 -12.62 16.55 18.05
N VAL A 824 -12.70 15.57 17.13
CA VAL A 824 -13.05 15.78 15.72
C VAL A 824 -14.42 16.46 15.55
N GLU A 825 -15.45 15.97 16.25
CA GLU A 825 -16.80 16.54 16.14
C GLU A 825 -16.84 17.98 16.67
N GLN A 826 -16.11 18.26 17.75
CA GLN A 826 -16.00 19.61 18.26
C GLN A 826 -15.19 20.53 17.32
N LEU A 827 -14.12 20.01 16.69
CA LEU A 827 -13.35 20.71 15.67
C LEU A 827 -14.23 21.10 14.48
N LYS A 828 -15.07 20.19 13.96
CA LYS A 828 -16.02 20.49 12.89
C LYS A 828 -16.92 21.67 13.24
N ILE A 829 -17.47 21.68 14.46
CA ILE A 829 -18.32 22.77 14.96
C ILE A 829 -17.55 24.09 15.12
N SER A 830 -16.33 24.05 15.65
CA SER A 830 -15.54 25.25 15.90
C SER A 830 -14.98 25.86 14.61
N VAL A 831 -14.51 25.03 13.67
CA VAL A 831 -14.00 25.47 12.36
C VAL A 831 -15.12 26.11 11.55
N SER A 832 -16.31 25.51 11.49
CA SER A 832 -17.45 26.06 10.73
C SER A 832 -17.98 27.40 11.26
N LYS A 833 -17.61 27.80 12.48
CA LYS A 833 -17.95 29.12 13.05
C LYS A 833 -17.00 30.22 12.59
N VAL A 834 -15.78 29.86 12.19
CA VAL A 834 -14.70 30.81 11.87
C VAL A 834 -14.42 30.83 10.37
N ILE A 835 -14.50 29.68 9.72
CA ILE A 835 -14.21 29.49 8.29
C ILE A 835 -15.53 29.28 7.54
N SER A 836 -15.72 30.00 6.43
CA SER A 836 -16.92 29.87 5.59
C SER A 836 -16.88 28.61 4.73
N ASP A 837 -18.06 28.11 4.34
CA ASP A 837 -18.19 26.93 3.47
C ASP A 837 -17.42 27.07 2.14
N TYR A 838 -17.39 28.29 1.58
CA TYR A 838 -16.61 28.59 0.38
C TYR A 838 -15.10 28.35 0.59
N MET A 839 -14.55 28.78 1.73
CA MET A 839 -13.14 28.56 2.03
C MET A 839 -12.83 27.08 2.35
N MET A 840 -13.78 26.39 2.98
CA MET A 840 -13.68 24.94 3.22
C MET A 840 -13.56 24.17 1.90
N GLU A 841 -14.39 24.49 0.90
CA GLU A 841 -14.34 23.85 -0.42
C GLU A 841 -13.08 24.27 -1.19
N LYS A 842 -12.74 25.57 -1.19
CA LYS A 842 -11.57 26.11 -1.89
C LYS A 842 -10.26 25.47 -1.43
N HIS A 843 -10.06 25.30 -0.13
CA HIS A 843 -8.89 24.65 0.46
C HIS A 843 -9.05 23.14 0.68
N GLN A 844 -10.13 22.53 0.19
CA GLN A 844 -10.43 21.10 0.38
C GLN A 844 -10.26 20.64 1.84
N ILE A 845 -10.74 21.47 2.78
CA ILE A 845 -10.54 21.26 4.20
C ILE A 845 -11.34 20.03 4.65
N GLU A 846 -10.61 19.04 5.16
CA GLU A 846 -11.22 17.83 5.74
C GLU A 846 -10.86 17.70 7.21
N ILE A 847 -11.81 17.25 8.02
CA ILE A 847 -11.68 17.12 9.47
C ILE A 847 -12.16 15.71 9.85
N GLY A 848 -11.26 14.89 10.39
CA GLY A 848 -11.52 13.47 10.62
C GLY A 848 -10.51 12.83 11.57
N THR A 849 -10.67 11.53 11.83
CA THR A 849 -9.61 10.77 12.51
C THR A 849 -8.61 10.22 11.49
N ALA A 850 -7.59 9.50 11.95
CA ALA A 850 -6.64 8.85 11.06
C ALA A 850 -7.30 7.85 10.08
N HIS A 851 -8.44 7.23 10.44
CA HIS A 851 -9.19 6.32 9.56
C HIS A 851 -9.83 7.09 8.39
N THR A 852 -10.46 8.23 8.65
CA THR A 852 -11.07 9.08 7.60
C THR A 852 -10.03 9.48 6.53
N PHE A 853 -8.79 9.74 6.95
CA PHE A 853 -7.69 10.11 6.04
C PHE A 853 -6.98 8.90 5.39
N GLN A 854 -7.54 7.69 5.52
CA GLN A 854 -7.01 6.50 4.87
C GLN A 854 -7.15 6.60 3.35
N GLY A 855 -6.05 6.39 2.63
CA GLY A 855 -6.00 6.61 1.19
C GLY A 855 -6.13 8.07 0.76
N ASP A 856 -6.15 9.02 1.70
CA ASP A 856 -6.16 10.45 1.42
C ASP A 856 -4.90 11.18 1.93
N GLU A 857 -4.69 12.41 1.46
CA GLU A 857 -3.51 13.22 1.68
C GLU A 857 -3.83 14.71 1.53
N ARG A 858 -3.09 15.56 2.24
CA ARG A 858 -3.23 17.04 2.16
C ARG A 858 -1.86 17.70 2.13
N ASP A 859 -1.80 18.92 1.61
CA ASP A 859 -0.56 19.71 1.60
C ASP A 859 -0.13 20.05 3.01
N ILE A 860 -1.08 20.49 3.84
CA ILE A 860 -0.88 20.83 5.25
C ILE A 860 -1.76 19.93 6.12
N ILE A 861 -1.17 19.33 7.15
CA ILE A 861 -1.92 18.59 8.19
C ILE A 861 -1.74 19.28 9.54
N LEU A 862 -2.86 19.55 10.22
CA LEU A 862 -2.92 20.01 11.60
C LEU A 862 -3.35 18.83 12.46
N ILE A 863 -2.54 18.45 13.45
CA ILE A 863 -2.83 17.33 14.35
C ILE A 863 -3.14 17.85 15.76
N SER A 864 -4.36 17.62 16.22
CA SER A 864 -4.74 17.80 17.63
C SER A 864 -4.69 16.44 18.33
N TRP A 865 -3.73 16.29 19.24
CA TRP A 865 -3.54 15.05 19.98
C TRP A 865 -4.56 14.87 21.12
N ALA A 866 -5.22 15.94 21.55
CA ALA A 866 -6.22 15.97 22.63
C ALA A 866 -5.74 15.22 23.89
N PHE A 867 -4.47 15.43 24.23
CA PHE A 867 -3.78 14.77 25.32
C PHE A 867 -3.08 15.79 26.22
N ALA A 868 -3.65 15.99 27.41
CA ALA A 868 -3.18 16.90 28.44
C ALA A 868 -2.85 16.17 29.76
N ASN A 869 -2.38 16.91 30.77
CA ASN A 869 -2.00 16.36 32.09
C ASN A 869 -3.13 15.61 32.81
N ASN A 870 -4.39 15.97 32.57
CA ASN A 870 -5.56 15.34 33.19
C ASN A 870 -6.22 14.23 32.34
N SER A 871 -5.54 13.75 31.29
CA SER A 871 -6.07 12.69 30.41
C SER A 871 -6.08 11.32 31.09
N PHE A 872 -7.04 10.47 30.72
CA PHE A 872 -7.09 9.08 31.19
C PHE A 872 -5.88 8.27 30.69
N PRO A 873 -5.32 7.33 31.49
CA PRO A 873 -4.19 6.47 31.07
C PRO A 873 -4.44 5.64 29.81
N GLN A 874 -5.69 5.27 29.53
CA GLN A 874 -6.06 4.54 28.32
C GLN A 874 -5.83 5.38 27.05
N SER A 875 -5.91 6.71 27.15
CA SER A 875 -5.71 7.63 26.03
C SER A 875 -4.29 7.50 25.47
N ILE A 876 -3.27 7.43 26.33
CA ILE A 876 -1.89 7.26 25.85
C ILE A 876 -1.67 5.87 25.22
N THR A 877 -2.31 4.84 25.75
CA THR A 877 -2.26 3.48 25.17
C THR A 877 -2.86 3.46 23.77
N PHE A 878 -3.98 4.17 23.57
CA PHE A 878 -4.61 4.32 22.26
C PHE A 878 -3.73 5.11 21.27
N LEU A 879 -3.12 6.21 21.70
CA LEU A 879 -2.17 6.98 20.89
C LEU A 879 -0.95 6.15 20.47
N GLN A 880 -0.52 5.21 21.32
CA GLN A 880 0.62 4.34 21.05
C GLN A 880 0.29 3.17 20.11
N LYS A 881 -0.94 3.04 19.58
CA LYS A 881 -1.25 2.04 18.55
C LYS A 881 -0.44 2.31 17.27
N PRO A 882 0.49 1.41 16.87
CA PRO A 882 1.47 1.69 15.81
C PRO A 882 0.85 2.09 14.46
N ASN A 883 -0.14 1.33 13.99
CA ASN A 883 -0.77 1.52 12.67
C ASN A 883 -1.56 2.83 12.61
N LEU A 884 -2.31 3.16 13.66
CA LEU A 884 -3.08 4.40 13.79
C LEU A 884 -2.13 5.62 13.79
N PHE A 885 -1.08 5.54 14.61
CA PHE A 885 -0.08 6.59 14.75
C PHE A 885 0.64 6.86 13.42
N ASN A 886 1.09 5.79 12.76
CA ASN A 886 1.80 5.88 11.49
C ASN A 886 0.91 6.49 10.39
N VAL A 887 -0.38 6.14 10.34
CA VAL A 887 -1.30 6.76 9.37
C VAL A 887 -1.42 8.26 9.63
N ALA A 888 -1.65 8.70 10.87
CA ALA A 888 -1.79 10.12 11.21
C ALA A 888 -0.58 10.96 10.76
N ILE A 889 0.64 10.50 11.06
CA ILE A 889 1.87 11.26 10.78
C ILE A 889 2.33 11.19 9.30
N THR A 890 1.68 10.38 8.46
CA THR A 890 2.04 10.20 7.04
C THR A 890 1.07 10.83 6.04
N ARG A 891 0.10 11.63 6.52
CA ARG A 891 -0.91 12.28 5.66
C ARG A 891 -0.44 13.58 4.99
N ALA A 892 0.55 14.25 5.55
CA ALA A 892 1.05 15.53 5.05
C ALA A 892 1.99 15.35 3.84
N LYS A 893 1.88 16.27 2.88
CA LYS A 893 2.83 16.39 1.76
C LYS A 893 3.90 17.42 2.03
N LYS A 894 3.52 18.63 2.47
CA LYS A 894 4.40 19.79 2.58
C LYS A 894 4.65 20.23 4.02
N GLN A 895 3.62 20.26 4.87
CA GLN A 895 3.78 20.75 6.24
C GLN A 895 2.92 19.96 7.23
N MET A 896 3.45 19.78 8.45
CA MET A 896 2.72 19.17 9.56
C MET A 896 2.86 20.00 10.84
N ILE A 897 1.73 20.37 11.42
CA ILE A 897 1.64 21.22 12.62
C ILE A 897 0.98 20.41 13.75
N ASN A 898 1.70 20.24 14.86
CA ASN A 898 1.29 19.42 15.99
C ASN A 898 0.91 20.27 17.19
N PHE A 899 -0.31 20.13 17.69
CA PHE A 899 -0.80 20.83 18.88
C PHE A 899 -0.61 19.92 20.11
N VAL A 900 0.28 20.32 21.01
CA VAL A 900 0.71 19.49 22.14
C VAL A 900 0.41 20.19 23.46
N SER A 901 -0.40 19.55 24.31
CA SER A 901 -0.84 20.08 25.61
C SER A 901 -0.13 19.51 26.83
N ARG A 902 0.93 18.74 26.63
CA ARG A 902 1.68 18.10 27.72
C ARG A 902 3.17 18.11 27.43
N ASP A 903 3.97 18.34 28.45
CA ASP A 903 5.42 18.27 28.30
C ASP A 903 5.87 16.84 27.95
N CYS A 904 6.69 16.74 26.91
CA CYS A 904 7.27 15.51 26.41
C CYS A 904 8.18 14.83 27.43
N SER A 905 8.81 15.60 28.33
CA SER A 905 9.74 15.08 29.34
C SER A 905 9.04 14.19 30.38
N GLU A 906 7.74 14.43 30.62
CA GLU A 906 6.91 13.72 31.60
C GLU A 906 6.18 12.50 31.02
N LEU A 907 6.32 12.26 29.70
CA LEU A 907 5.65 11.15 29.02
C LEU A 907 6.39 9.82 29.27
N PRO A 908 5.66 8.69 29.39
CA PRO A 908 6.28 7.37 29.33
C PRO A 908 6.98 7.16 27.99
N GLU A 909 7.97 6.26 27.95
CA GLU A 909 8.57 5.83 26.69
C GLU A 909 7.50 5.23 25.76
N GLY A 910 7.59 5.57 24.47
CA GLY A 910 6.63 5.13 23.47
C GLY A 910 6.62 6.05 22.24
N LEU A 911 5.85 5.66 21.22
CA LEU A 911 5.81 6.33 19.91
C LEU A 911 5.57 7.83 19.99
N PHE A 912 4.58 8.26 20.80
CA PHE A 912 4.22 9.68 20.89
C PHE A 912 5.37 10.53 21.47
N ARG A 913 6.04 10.06 22.53
CA ARG A 913 7.21 10.74 23.10
C ARG A 913 8.35 10.81 22.09
N SER A 914 8.69 9.68 21.46
CA SER A 914 9.75 9.63 20.45
C SER A 914 9.48 10.57 19.28
N TYR A 915 8.23 10.71 18.86
CA TYR A 915 7.83 11.59 17.77
C TYR A 915 7.92 13.07 18.14
N VAL A 916 7.43 13.46 19.32
CA VAL A 916 7.54 14.84 19.80
C VAL A 916 9.01 15.23 20.00
N SER A 917 9.85 14.35 20.56
CA SER A 917 11.30 14.57 20.65
C SER A 917 11.95 14.74 19.28
N TYR A 918 11.57 13.91 18.29
CA TYR A 918 12.05 14.03 16.91
C TYR A 918 11.71 15.40 16.28
N ILE A 919 10.50 15.92 16.50
CA ILE A 919 10.13 17.24 15.99
C ILE A 919 10.93 18.34 16.68
N LYS A 920 11.13 18.27 18.01
CA LYS A 920 11.96 19.24 18.75
C LYS A 920 13.40 19.27 18.23
N GLU A 921 14.01 18.09 18.01
CA GLU A 921 15.34 17.99 17.39
C GLU A 921 15.39 18.59 15.98
N TYR A 922 14.33 18.41 15.19
CA TYR A 922 14.21 19.04 13.87
C TYR A 922 14.12 20.57 13.96
N GLU A 923 13.28 21.12 14.84
CA GLU A 923 13.13 22.58 15.01
C GLU A 923 14.45 23.23 15.45
N GLU A 924 15.16 22.64 16.42
CA GLU A 924 16.48 23.11 16.85
C GLU A 924 17.51 23.09 15.72
N LYS A 925 17.50 22.05 14.88
CA LYS A 925 18.39 21.95 13.72
C LYS A 925 18.05 23.02 12.67
N HIS A 926 16.76 23.19 12.37
CA HIS A 926 16.27 24.16 11.40
C HIS A 926 16.63 25.60 11.80
N GLU A 927 16.46 25.98 13.07
CA GLU A 927 16.85 27.31 13.56
C GLU A 927 18.34 27.60 13.35
N LYS A 928 19.22 26.63 13.63
CA LYS A 928 20.67 26.77 13.39
C LYS A 928 21.02 26.92 11.92
N ILE A 929 20.28 26.26 11.02
CA ILE A 929 20.45 26.39 9.56
C ILE A 929 20.05 27.79 9.11
N VAL A 930 18.86 28.26 9.51
CA VAL A 930 18.34 29.59 9.15
C VAL A 930 19.23 30.70 9.70
N ASN A 931 19.79 30.53 10.90
CA ASN A 931 20.73 31.48 11.50
C ASN A 931 22.16 31.39 10.93
N HIS A 932 22.41 30.55 9.92
CA HIS A 932 23.73 30.30 9.32
C HIS A 932 24.80 29.80 10.31
N GLU A 933 24.40 29.12 11.38
CA GLU A 933 25.30 28.56 12.40
C GLU A 933 25.81 27.15 12.03
N LEU A 934 25.19 26.50 11.04
CA LEU A 934 25.58 25.19 10.50
C LEU A 934 25.80 25.27 8.98
N ASP A 935 27.00 24.91 8.52
CA ASP A 935 27.29 24.67 7.10
C ASP A 935 27.15 23.17 6.78
N GLU A 936 26.17 22.80 5.95
CA GLU A 936 25.94 21.40 5.56
C GLU A 936 26.84 20.94 4.38
N ASN A 937 27.65 21.84 3.79
CA ASN A 937 28.44 21.52 2.61
C ASN A 937 29.52 20.46 2.88
N THR A 938 29.35 19.27 2.31
CA THR A 938 30.32 18.18 2.42
C THR A 938 30.92 17.86 1.05
N TYR A 939 32.15 18.30 0.81
CA TYR A 939 32.88 18.01 -0.44
C TYR A 939 33.62 16.68 -0.34
N LYS A 940 33.53 15.85 -1.39
CA LYS A 940 34.21 14.55 -1.47
C LYS A 940 35.65 14.67 -1.95
N ASN A 941 35.98 15.75 -2.65
CA ASN A 941 37.30 16.00 -3.19
C ASN A 941 37.53 17.51 -3.42
N SER A 942 38.78 17.89 -3.72
CA SER A 942 39.12 19.31 -3.97
C SER A 942 38.53 19.88 -5.25
N PHE A 943 38.23 19.02 -6.23
CA PHE A 943 37.69 19.43 -7.52
C PHE A 943 36.23 19.90 -7.39
N GLU A 944 35.39 19.18 -6.65
CA GLU A 944 34.03 19.63 -6.31
C GLU A 944 34.03 21.00 -5.63
N ARG A 945 34.99 21.23 -4.73
CA ARG A 945 35.13 22.51 -4.03
C ARG A 945 35.48 23.64 -4.98
N GLU A 946 36.43 23.42 -5.88
CA GLU A 946 36.83 24.40 -6.91
C GLU A 946 35.65 24.78 -7.81
N VAL A 947 34.87 23.80 -8.27
CA VAL A 947 33.67 24.03 -9.09
C VAL A 947 32.62 24.82 -8.30
N ALA A 948 32.37 24.46 -7.04
CA ALA A 948 31.40 25.14 -6.20
C ALA A 948 31.76 26.61 -5.94
N GLU A 949 33.03 26.89 -5.62
CA GLU A 949 33.52 28.26 -5.41
C GLU A 949 33.38 29.09 -6.70
N THR A 950 33.73 28.51 -7.85
CA THR A 950 33.55 29.15 -9.17
C THR A 950 32.09 29.52 -9.43
N LEU A 951 31.15 28.61 -9.18
CA LEU A 951 29.72 28.88 -9.39
C LEU A 951 29.15 29.91 -8.40
N ARG A 952 29.61 29.90 -7.14
CA ARG A 952 29.21 30.91 -6.15
C ARG A 952 29.68 32.30 -6.52
N THR A 953 30.90 32.43 -7.06
CA THR A 953 31.39 33.74 -7.56
C THR A 953 30.58 34.29 -8.73
N LEU A 954 29.90 33.42 -9.48
CA LEU A 954 28.97 33.80 -10.54
C LEU A 954 27.54 34.11 -10.04
N GLY A 955 27.30 34.04 -8.73
CA GLY A 955 26.03 34.38 -8.09
C GLY A 955 25.03 33.23 -7.97
N TYR A 956 25.46 31.99 -8.18
CA TYR A 956 24.59 30.82 -8.00
C TYR A 956 24.61 30.30 -6.56
N GLU A 957 23.46 29.81 -6.09
CA GLU A 957 23.36 29.10 -4.81
C GLU A 957 23.84 27.65 -5.02
N VAL A 958 24.87 27.24 -4.28
CA VAL A 958 25.48 25.91 -4.42
C VAL A 958 25.58 25.21 -3.07
N ARG A 959 24.98 24.01 -3.02
CA ARG A 959 25.07 23.07 -1.88
C ARG A 959 25.83 21.81 -2.29
N ALA A 960 26.78 21.37 -1.47
CA ALA A 960 27.63 20.21 -1.76
C ALA A 960 27.28 19.01 -0.87
N GLY A 961 27.33 17.81 -1.44
CA GLY A 961 27.15 16.55 -0.70
C GLY A 961 25.71 16.25 -0.26
N VAL A 962 24.71 16.89 -0.87
CA VAL A 962 23.29 16.75 -0.50
C VAL A 962 22.81 15.31 -0.75
N ASP A 963 22.16 14.70 0.24
CA ASP A 963 21.53 13.38 0.07
C ASP A 963 20.20 13.50 -0.68
N LEU A 964 20.14 12.91 -1.88
CA LEU A 964 18.97 12.90 -2.74
C LEU A 964 18.59 11.45 -3.03
N GLY A 965 17.48 10.96 -2.48
CA GLY A 965 17.02 9.59 -2.74
C GLY A 965 18.00 8.52 -2.25
N GLY A 966 18.74 8.78 -1.15
CA GLY A 966 19.71 7.86 -0.57
C GLY A 966 21.05 7.81 -1.32
N VAL A 967 21.31 8.79 -2.19
CA VAL A 967 22.60 8.97 -2.85
C VAL A 967 23.10 10.41 -2.64
N SER A 968 24.39 10.55 -2.31
CA SER A 968 25.03 11.86 -2.15
C SER A 968 25.32 12.47 -3.52
N ALA A 969 24.55 13.51 -3.87
CA ALA A 969 24.80 14.36 -5.03
C ALA A 969 26.01 15.27 -4.79
N ASP A 970 26.83 15.48 -5.82
CA ASP A 970 28.10 16.19 -5.64
C ASP A 970 27.82 17.67 -5.39
N LEU A 971 27.14 18.36 -6.32
CA LEU A 971 26.74 19.76 -6.18
C LEU A 971 25.30 19.98 -6.65
N VAL A 972 24.45 20.54 -5.78
CA VAL A 972 23.10 21.03 -6.09
C VAL A 972 23.16 22.53 -6.35
N VAL A 973 22.65 22.99 -7.48
CA VAL A 973 22.66 24.41 -7.90
C VAL A 973 21.23 24.95 -7.99
N ASN A 974 20.96 26.07 -7.30
CA ASN A 974 19.66 26.77 -7.24
C ASN A 974 18.46 25.85 -6.94
N ASN A 975 18.68 24.76 -6.20
CA ASN A 975 17.70 23.69 -5.93
C ASN A 975 17.03 23.07 -7.19
N LYS A 976 17.61 23.27 -8.38
CA LYS A 976 17.02 22.87 -9.67
C LYS A 976 17.85 21.82 -10.39
N PHE A 977 19.18 21.91 -10.31
CA PHE A 977 20.11 21.07 -11.07
C PHE A 977 21.12 20.41 -10.14
N VAL A 978 21.61 19.26 -10.57
CA VAL A 978 22.74 18.57 -9.96
C VAL A 978 23.89 18.55 -10.95
N ILE A 979 25.08 18.89 -10.47
CA ILE A 979 26.33 18.72 -11.18
C ILE A 979 27.04 17.53 -10.55
N GLU A 980 27.43 16.59 -11.39
CA GLU A 980 28.23 15.42 -11.03
C GLU A 980 29.65 15.62 -11.60
N CYS A 981 30.64 15.61 -10.70
CA CYS A 981 32.04 15.93 -10.98
C CYS A 981 32.84 14.63 -11.16
N ASP A 982 32.90 14.13 -12.40
CA ASP A 982 33.46 12.81 -12.68
C ASP A 982 34.99 12.81 -12.83
N GLY A 983 35.61 11.64 -12.65
CA GLY A 983 37.02 11.41 -12.96
C GLY A 983 38.02 11.67 -11.83
N VAL A 984 37.56 12.01 -10.62
CA VAL A 984 38.41 12.08 -9.41
C VAL A 984 37.98 11.01 -8.42
N ALA A 985 38.90 10.48 -7.62
CA ALA A 985 38.56 9.53 -6.57
C ALA A 985 37.81 10.24 -5.43
N ASP A 986 36.66 9.70 -5.06
CA ASP A 986 35.91 10.13 -3.88
C ASP A 986 36.60 9.64 -2.60
N ASN A 987 36.53 10.44 -1.54
CA ASN A 987 36.94 10.05 -0.19
C ASN A 987 36.17 8.83 0.34
N THR A 988 34.99 8.52 -0.22
CA THR A 988 34.15 7.38 0.17
C THR A 988 33.90 6.45 -1.01
N LYS A 989 34.09 5.14 -0.82
CA LYS A 989 33.84 4.16 -1.88
C LYS A 989 32.34 3.84 -1.96
N THR A 990 31.69 4.21 -3.07
CA THR A 990 30.32 3.78 -3.37
C THR A 990 30.33 2.53 -4.27
N SER A 991 29.47 1.57 -3.97
CA SER A 991 29.30 0.34 -4.79
C SER A 991 28.35 0.53 -5.98
N MET A 992 27.64 1.66 -6.04
CA MET A 992 26.61 1.94 -7.04
C MET A 992 27.21 2.44 -8.36
N LYS A 993 26.68 1.97 -9.50
CA LYS A 993 27.01 2.49 -10.84
C LYS A 993 26.61 3.96 -10.98
N ASN A 994 27.39 4.74 -11.71
CA ASN A 994 27.18 6.18 -11.89
C ASN A 994 25.88 6.48 -12.65
N MET A 995 25.57 5.71 -13.70
CA MET A 995 24.31 5.87 -14.42
C MET A 995 23.08 5.57 -13.55
N LYS A 996 23.22 4.66 -12.59
CA LYS A 996 22.16 4.36 -11.62
C LYS A 996 22.00 5.49 -10.60
N LYS A 997 23.09 6.05 -10.07
CA LYS A 997 23.08 7.25 -9.22
C LYS A 997 22.37 8.40 -9.93
N GLN A 998 22.74 8.66 -11.19
CA GLN A 998 22.08 9.67 -12.01
C GLN A 998 20.59 9.41 -12.18
N ALA A 999 20.18 8.19 -12.50
CA ALA A 999 18.76 7.86 -12.67
C ALA A 999 17.93 8.11 -11.40
N ILE A 1000 18.49 7.86 -10.21
CA ILE A 1000 17.84 8.17 -8.92
C ILE A 1000 17.69 9.70 -8.76
N ILE A 1001 18.76 10.46 -8.98
CA ILE A 1001 18.74 11.94 -8.88
C ILE A 1001 17.74 12.55 -9.87
N GLU A 1002 17.67 12.02 -11.09
CA GLU A 1002 16.69 12.44 -12.09
C GLU A 1002 15.24 12.12 -11.67
N ARG A 1003 15.02 10.98 -10.99
CA ARG A 1003 13.71 10.65 -10.39
C ARG A 1003 13.33 11.55 -9.21
N CYS A 1004 14.31 12.09 -8.48
CA CYS A 1004 14.09 13.15 -7.49
C CYS A 1004 13.67 14.50 -8.12
N GLY A 1005 13.57 14.56 -9.46
CA GLY A 1005 13.13 15.74 -10.20
C GLY A 1005 14.26 16.72 -10.51
N PHE A 1006 15.52 16.32 -10.37
CA PHE A 1006 16.67 17.15 -10.75
C PHE A 1006 17.11 16.84 -12.17
N LYS A 1007 17.59 17.86 -12.88
CA LYS A 1007 18.36 17.64 -14.12
C LYS A 1007 19.82 17.45 -13.74
N VAL A 1008 20.46 16.42 -14.30
CA VAL A 1008 21.87 16.11 -14.00
C VAL A 1008 22.76 16.60 -15.15
N CYS A 1009 23.79 17.37 -14.83
CA CYS A 1009 24.88 17.71 -15.74
C CYS A 1009 26.14 16.97 -15.28
N ARG A 1010 26.82 16.30 -16.19
CA ARG A 1010 28.08 15.59 -15.94
C ARG A 1010 29.19 16.21 -16.77
N PHE A 1011 30.36 16.40 -16.16
CA PHE A 1011 31.61 16.67 -16.85
C PHE A 1011 32.77 16.07 -16.03
N SER A 1012 33.85 15.73 -16.72
CA SER A 1012 35.02 15.15 -16.07
C SER A 1012 36.05 16.20 -15.68
N TYR A 1013 36.91 15.85 -14.72
CA TYR A 1013 38.09 16.64 -14.38
C TYR A 1013 38.98 16.94 -15.60
N ARG A 1014 39.08 15.99 -16.54
CA ARG A 1014 39.80 16.20 -17.80
C ARG A 1014 39.17 17.29 -18.65
N GLU A 1015 37.84 17.31 -18.82
CA GLU A 1015 37.14 18.37 -19.54
C GLU A 1015 37.37 19.74 -18.88
N TRP A 1016 37.32 19.79 -17.55
CA TRP A 1016 37.57 21.00 -16.77
C TRP A 1016 38.99 21.56 -16.98
N LEU A 1017 40.00 20.70 -17.00
CA LEU A 1017 41.39 21.10 -17.26
C LEU A 1017 41.61 21.61 -18.71
N VAL A 1018 40.84 21.13 -19.68
CA VAL A 1018 40.93 21.58 -21.07
C VAL A 1018 40.28 22.96 -21.23
N SER A 1019 39.07 23.15 -20.66
CA SER A 1019 38.39 24.45 -20.65
C SER A 1019 37.32 24.50 -19.55
N SER A 1020 37.66 25.15 -18.44
CA SER A 1020 36.70 25.43 -17.36
C SER A 1020 35.58 26.37 -17.84
N GLU A 1021 35.88 27.35 -18.69
CA GLU A 1021 34.90 28.26 -19.27
C GLU A 1021 33.83 27.53 -20.11
N ALA A 1022 34.23 26.54 -20.92
CA ALA A 1022 33.27 25.73 -21.69
C ALA A 1022 32.37 24.88 -20.77
N CYS A 1023 32.91 24.35 -19.67
CA CYS A 1023 32.14 23.62 -18.67
C CYS A 1023 31.13 24.53 -17.95
N VAL A 1024 31.57 25.73 -17.55
CA VAL A 1024 30.70 26.76 -16.95
C VAL A 1024 29.61 27.20 -17.93
N ASN A 1025 29.95 27.48 -19.19
CA ASN A 1025 28.97 27.85 -20.22
C ASN A 1025 27.94 26.73 -20.48
N ARG A 1026 28.36 25.46 -20.35
CA ARG A 1026 27.43 24.33 -20.41
C ARG A 1026 26.47 24.37 -19.23
N ILE A 1027 26.96 24.61 -18.01
CA ILE A 1027 26.12 24.74 -16.81
C ILE A 1027 25.13 25.91 -16.95
N THR A 1028 25.59 27.08 -17.39
CA THR A 1028 24.75 28.28 -17.53
C THR A 1028 23.72 28.17 -18.65
N ASN A 1029 23.99 27.43 -19.73
CA ASN A 1029 22.98 27.14 -20.76
C ASN A 1029 21.88 26.17 -20.27
N TYR A 1030 22.16 25.40 -19.21
CA TYR A 1030 21.19 24.51 -18.59
C TYR A 1030 20.32 25.23 -17.54
N LEU A 1031 20.90 26.22 -16.84
CA LEU A 1031 20.26 27.07 -15.83
C LEU A 1031 19.29 28.07 -16.47
#